data_AF-A0A014P7S1-F1
#
_entry.id   AF-A0A014P7S1-F1
#
_cell.length_a   1.000
_cell.length_b   1.000
_cell.length_c   1.000
_cell.angle_alpha   90.00
_cell.angle_beta   90.00
_cell.angle_gamma   90.00
#
_symmetry.space_group_name_H-M   'P 1'
#
loop_
_entity.id
_entity.type
_entity.pdbx_description
1 polymer ?
#
loop_
_entity_poly.entity_id
_entity_poly.type
_entity_poly.pdbx_seq_one_letter_code
_entity_poly.pdbx_strand_id
1 'polypeptide(L)'
;MTDSATPNPDPAVFEAAFVIDDSDEPSRSGTPAPPPPPEKDNIDGGRTSAPKGEEGDKSLANGANADKEHADDKSKEDGDAPAPAELSPEIKQRLRKLEKLESTYPELLRSYRVAHKRATAIEPFEKALRENTPLTSINDPDSLVEYLNQLNLRGDMVMDELKKVSADKEELKKKHVETEEKLKKAQGELEALKSGKSVETAAESSGRKSLEPPARTSVDVAAEKVKSPVASVISMFSPKQKAQDAHHGKSESEDFFSYDEEIPQLQAEVASKTEEIEQLKGKVEDLEKELSIAKENSVGLAENLEKTSKALSESREASGPQASLRKQLDERNQEIRALTEKLDAAQSELKNLEERAERDKKEHASRVEDVEASLAESDKKASELDAELTKANNAKSISRKLIDDLSTQIEGLKKDKSESLAKIEELTKKLDSPATSQPTTTQPTPAITPAAGGSKKKNNKKKKGKGGAGGATAAAPPPAEEEDPKEATEKPDSAALSSLEAEIAKLKTEVEEKDQQIEKLSKRRKTEEDLREEIENLQENLVNIGQDHVEAKEKIKELEQEKTKLKEHIAELEAQVGSSKSNATSNAKVQGDLDALRKEYDDLRDKSTTLQSDLGAAQQLAQTRFKDLTDLREVLQKAQPELKSLRQESAELKTTKEELAAKIKELKTAERRESELKRDVSKAQQLVADGEKEIKSLQEKLKSEESSKQKAEDGKRTAEKDLRRAEADKIELSAKAEKTERELQRAQDELNKLRPRVKELEEQMHKLRREKAAAQEEAEFKSQQYTNAQGLLTSMRDQTTELSVQLKESKSQAESLEEELVEVQRLLQERTREGETMRRLLADVDERADTKVREMRGRMEAAIEERERIEDESSTLARRKARESEELKGKIRELEREVKSLTNERDELEERQREWKRRRDELEAIESKASAETEEMRTTVSQLRSALDTSETQLRDGEKQRGDLRKMLDDSRQRYEKLARDLKTAQSKLVAGSSRSSMDSTRSGNGGNGAAGSGDTMYLKTILLQFLEQKDGRLRAQLVPVLGKLLKFDKSDEQKWLKAVQHIEVK
;
A
#
# COMPACT_ATOMS: atom_id res chain seq x y z
N MET A 1 84.88 46.73 -6.40
CA MET A 1 84.39 45.40 -6.85
C MET A 1 83.13 45.15 -6.05
N THR A 2 81.97 45.65 -6.51
CA THR A 2 81.11 45.11 -7.58
C THR A 2 80.25 43.97 -7.06
N ASP A 3 79.01 44.31 -6.71
CA ASP A 3 77.94 43.37 -6.40
C ASP A 3 77.65 42.38 -7.54
N SER A 4 77.14 41.22 -7.16
CA SER A 4 76.32 40.38 -8.04
C SER A 4 75.37 39.49 -7.22
N ALA A 5 74.66 40.08 -6.25
CA ALA A 5 73.57 39.41 -5.56
C ALA A 5 72.36 39.26 -6.51
N THR A 6 72.26 38.13 -7.20
CA THR A 6 71.06 37.78 -7.97
C THR A 6 69.87 37.63 -7.02
N PRO A 7 68.67 38.16 -7.35
CA PRO A 7 67.49 37.93 -6.53
C PRO A 7 67.16 36.45 -6.50
N ASN A 8 67.21 35.85 -5.31
CA ASN A 8 66.85 34.45 -5.10
C ASN A 8 65.33 34.31 -5.32
N PRO A 9 64.85 33.47 -6.26
CA PRO A 9 63.41 33.32 -6.50
C PRO A 9 62.73 32.69 -5.28
N ASP A 10 61.55 33.21 -4.92
CA ASP A 10 60.79 32.79 -3.75
C ASP A 10 60.47 31.27 -3.79
N PRO A 11 60.97 30.47 -2.81
CA PRO A 11 60.70 29.04 -2.74
C PRO A 11 59.21 28.67 -2.65
N ALA A 12 58.35 29.57 -2.14
CA ALA A 12 56.90 29.32 -2.03
C ALA A 12 56.23 29.10 -3.40
N VAL A 13 56.78 29.69 -4.46
CA VAL A 13 56.31 29.51 -5.85
C VAL A 13 56.49 28.06 -6.32
N PHE A 14 57.45 27.31 -5.75
CA PHE A 14 57.66 25.89 -6.07
C PHE A 14 56.82 24.93 -5.21
N GLU A 15 56.44 25.27 -3.97
CA GLU A 15 55.58 24.37 -3.16
C GLU A 15 54.19 24.18 -3.81
N ALA A 16 53.60 25.26 -4.33
CA ALA A 16 52.28 25.23 -4.97
C ALA A 16 52.18 24.30 -6.20
N ALA A 17 53.32 23.89 -6.78
CA ALA A 17 53.37 23.02 -7.95
C ALA A 17 53.55 21.51 -7.61
N PHE A 18 53.82 21.15 -6.35
CA PHE A 18 54.17 19.77 -5.96
C PHE A 18 53.33 19.19 -4.82
N VAL A 19 52.20 19.80 -4.49
CA VAL A 19 51.13 19.16 -3.69
C VAL A 19 50.35 18.21 -4.60
N ILE A 20 50.87 16.99 -4.77
CA ILE A 20 50.13 15.88 -5.38
C ILE A 20 49.36 15.18 -4.26
N ASP A 21 48.05 15.00 -4.48
CA ASP A 21 47.12 14.36 -3.56
C ASP A 21 47.32 12.83 -3.57
N ASP A 22 47.65 12.25 -2.41
CA ASP A 22 48.05 10.85 -2.27
C ASP A 22 46.86 10.03 -1.76
N SER A 23 45.89 9.78 -2.65
CA SER A 23 44.63 9.08 -2.33
C SER A 23 44.01 8.39 -3.55
N ASP A 24 44.40 7.13 -3.78
CA ASP A 24 43.71 6.21 -4.69
C ASP A 24 42.33 5.82 -4.15
N GLU A 25 41.25 6.19 -4.85
CA GLU A 25 40.34 5.23 -5.52
C GLU A 25 39.26 5.95 -6.39
N PRO A 26 38.64 5.27 -7.37
CA PRO A 26 38.13 5.96 -8.57
C PRO A 26 36.64 6.33 -8.56
N SER A 27 36.29 7.40 -9.28
CA SER A 27 34.92 7.62 -9.78
C SER A 27 34.88 8.38 -11.11
N ARG A 28 33.97 7.96 -12.00
CA ARG A 28 33.87 8.40 -13.40
C ARG A 28 32.76 9.43 -13.58
N SER A 29 33.05 10.60 -14.12
CA SER A 29 32.06 11.44 -14.81
C SER A 29 32.74 12.31 -15.89
N GLY A 30 31.95 12.81 -16.86
CA GLY A 30 32.46 13.31 -18.14
C GLY A 30 32.58 14.84 -18.27
N THR A 31 33.44 15.26 -19.19
CA THR A 31 33.79 16.67 -19.50
C THR A 31 32.68 17.41 -20.26
N PRO A 32 32.48 18.72 -19.97
CA PRO A 32 32.01 19.70 -20.95
C PRO A 32 33.10 20.74 -21.32
N ALA A 33 33.01 21.30 -22.53
CA ALA A 33 34.02 22.18 -23.14
C ALA A 33 33.82 23.69 -22.80
N PRO A 34 34.85 24.57 -22.99
CA PRO A 34 34.81 25.96 -22.52
C PRO A 34 34.20 26.98 -23.52
N PRO A 35 33.67 28.12 -23.03
CA PRO A 35 33.28 29.27 -23.86
C PRO A 35 34.45 30.24 -24.16
N PRO A 36 34.37 31.05 -25.23
CA PRO A 36 35.39 32.02 -25.64
C PRO A 36 35.32 33.37 -24.87
N PRO A 37 36.35 34.25 -24.97
CA PRO A 37 36.47 35.46 -24.16
C PRO A 37 35.68 36.68 -24.70
N PRO A 38 35.35 37.66 -23.85
CA PRO A 38 34.79 38.94 -24.28
C PRO A 38 35.85 39.87 -24.90
N GLU A 39 35.42 40.71 -25.84
CA GLU A 39 36.26 41.71 -26.50
C GLU A 39 36.39 43.02 -25.71
N LYS A 40 37.18 43.95 -26.26
CA LYS A 40 37.41 45.29 -25.70
C LYS A 40 36.21 46.20 -25.95
N ASP A 41 36.03 47.18 -25.08
CA ASP A 41 35.79 48.55 -25.56
C ASP A 41 36.49 49.57 -24.64
N ASN A 42 36.60 50.83 -25.09
CA ASN A 42 37.56 51.81 -24.55
C ASN A 42 37.01 53.27 -24.67
N ILE A 43 37.83 54.31 -24.36
CA ILE A 43 37.52 55.76 -24.45
C ILE A 43 36.69 56.28 -23.24
N ASP A 44 36.95 57.40 -22.56
CA ASP A 44 38.07 58.38 -22.44
C ASP A 44 38.07 58.88 -20.97
N GLY A 45 39.00 59.68 -20.42
CA GLY A 45 40.19 60.33 -20.94
C GLY A 45 40.75 61.33 -19.91
N GLY A 46 42.08 61.50 -19.79
CA GLY A 46 42.66 62.32 -18.71
C GLY A 46 44.18 62.49 -18.71
N ARG A 47 44.74 63.18 -19.71
CA ARG A 47 46.17 63.59 -19.80
C ARG A 47 46.60 64.46 -18.60
N THR A 48 47.88 64.57 -18.22
CA THR A 48 49.16 64.35 -18.93
C THR A 48 49.88 63.07 -18.46
N SER A 49 51.21 62.81 -18.44
CA SER A 49 52.49 63.53 -18.69
C SER A 49 53.59 62.58 -19.21
N ALA A 50 54.70 63.15 -19.73
CA ALA A 50 55.95 62.46 -20.12
C ALA A 50 57.12 63.50 -20.16
N PRO A 51 58.42 63.13 -20.24
CA PRO A 51 59.00 62.55 -21.48
C PRO A 51 60.12 61.48 -21.33
N LYS A 52 60.37 60.76 -22.45
CA LYS A 52 61.58 60.10 -23.01
C LYS A 52 62.81 59.74 -22.13
N GLY A 53 63.58 58.66 -22.43
CA GLY A 53 63.50 57.67 -23.52
C GLY A 53 64.89 57.09 -23.94
N GLU A 54 64.91 56.15 -24.91
CA GLU A 54 66.12 55.66 -25.67
C GLU A 54 67.22 54.90 -24.87
N GLU A 55 68.13 54.06 -25.42
CA GLU A 55 68.12 53.06 -26.52
C GLU A 55 69.41 52.17 -26.46
N GLY A 56 69.39 50.90 -26.91
CA GLY A 56 70.60 50.04 -27.13
C GLY A 56 71.30 49.42 -25.90
N ASP A 57 72.34 48.56 -26.01
CA ASP A 57 72.93 47.83 -27.15
C ASP A 57 73.84 46.63 -26.68
N LYS A 58 74.17 45.69 -27.60
CA LYS A 58 75.29 44.68 -27.66
C LYS A 58 76.06 44.24 -26.38
N SER A 59 76.21 42.96 -26.01
CA SER A 59 76.68 41.70 -26.67
C SER A 59 78.18 41.36 -26.54
N LEU A 60 78.52 40.10 -26.18
CA LEU A 60 79.76 39.30 -26.41
C LEU A 60 79.40 37.85 -25.93
N ALA A 61 79.68 36.68 -26.55
CA ALA A 61 80.85 36.09 -27.25
C ALA A 61 82.07 35.85 -26.34
N ASN A 62 82.80 34.72 -26.28
CA ASN A 62 82.77 33.37 -26.88
C ASN A 62 83.60 32.41 -25.95
N GLY A 63 83.72 31.07 -26.08
CA GLY A 63 83.19 30.08 -27.05
C GLY A 63 84.26 28.99 -27.38
N ALA A 64 83.85 27.74 -27.68
CA ALA A 64 84.68 26.53 -27.98
C ALA A 64 85.49 25.93 -26.78
N ASN A 65 85.95 24.66 -26.72
CA ASN A 65 85.62 23.33 -27.30
C ASN A 65 86.60 22.29 -26.64
N ALA A 66 86.41 20.97 -26.84
CA ALA A 66 87.35 19.86 -26.52
C ALA A 66 87.62 19.55 -25.01
N ASP A 67 88.04 18.34 -24.58
CA ASP A 67 87.93 16.94 -25.09
C ASP A 67 88.38 15.95 -23.95
N LYS A 68 87.83 14.71 -23.91
CA LYS A 68 88.31 13.54 -23.10
C LYS A 68 88.34 13.67 -21.54
N GLU A 69 88.56 12.61 -20.71
CA GLU A 69 88.91 11.19 -20.97
C GLU A 69 88.39 10.16 -19.91
N HIS A 70 88.22 8.90 -20.35
CA HIS A 70 88.26 7.55 -19.71
C HIS A 70 87.87 7.17 -18.24
N ALA A 71 87.58 5.85 -18.15
CA ALA A 71 87.55 4.93 -17.00
C ALA A 71 86.25 4.89 -16.16
N ASP A 72 85.70 3.79 -15.66
CA ASP A 72 85.78 2.31 -15.73
C ASP A 72 85.03 1.84 -14.44
N ASP A 73 84.57 0.61 -14.18
CA ASP A 73 84.12 -0.55 -14.95
C ASP A 73 83.43 -1.51 -13.91
N LYS A 74 82.74 -2.56 -14.39
CA LYS A 74 82.30 -3.80 -13.69
C LYS A 74 81.05 -3.76 -12.80
N SER A 75 80.15 -4.76 -12.75
CA SER A 75 79.67 -5.88 -13.62
C SER A 75 79.16 -7.04 -12.71
N LYS A 76 78.23 -7.93 -13.10
CA LYS A 76 77.35 -8.00 -14.30
C LYS A 76 75.87 -8.10 -13.85
N GLU A 77 75.05 -9.17 -13.85
CA GLU A 77 74.95 -10.50 -14.51
C GLU A 77 73.50 -11.00 -14.24
N ASP A 78 72.67 -11.57 -15.12
CA ASP A 78 72.52 -11.59 -16.59
C ASP A 78 70.99 -11.76 -16.90
N GLY A 79 70.53 -11.85 -18.17
CA GLY A 79 69.08 -12.06 -18.40
C GLY A 79 68.46 -12.20 -19.82
N ASP A 80 69.22 -12.20 -20.91
CA ASP A 80 68.77 -12.55 -22.29
C ASP A 80 67.66 -11.67 -22.98
N ALA A 81 67.35 -11.97 -24.25
CA ALA A 81 66.67 -11.14 -25.27
C ALA A 81 65.31 -11.77 -25.77
N PRO A 82 64.58 -11.30 -26.83
CA PRO A 82 64.82 -10.19 -27.78
C PRO A 82 63.61 -9.24 -28.05
N ALA A 83 63.76 -8.30 -29.01
CA ALA A 83 62.76 -7.27 -29.40
C ALA A 83 61.84 -7.70 -30.58
N PRO A 84 60.78 -6.92 -30.94
CA PRO A 84 60.96 -5.81 -31.89
C PRO A 84 60.01 -4.58 -31.69
N ALA A 85 59.97 -3.70 -32.70
CA ALA A 85 59.16 -2.47 -32.88
C ALA A 85 59.82 -1.12 -32.48
N GLU A 86 59.63 -0.10 -33.32
CA GLU A 86 60.51 1.07 -33.38
C GLU A 86 59.81 2.43 -33.27
N LEU A 87 59.70 2.91 -32.02
CA LEU A 87 59.74 4.36 -31.77
C LEU A 87 61.07 4.93 -32.27
N SER A 88 61.04 6.14 -32.85
CA SER A 88 62.21 6.85 -33.39
C SER A 88 63.38 6.90 -32.38
N PRO A 89 64.65 6.74 -32.81
CA PRO A 89 65.80 6.69 -31.90
C PRO A 89 65.95 7.95 -31.06
N GLU A 90 65.55 9.12 -31.57
CA GLU A 90 65.60 10.36 -30.80
C GLU A 90 64.54 10.39 -29.69
N ILE A 91 63.34 9.85 -29.96
CA ILE A 91 62.28 9.69 -28.96
C ILE A 91 62.70 8.65 -27.92
N LYS A 92 63.29 7.51 -28.34
CA LYS A 92 63.86 6.51 -27.42
C LYS A 92 64.99 7.08 -26.56
N GLN A 93 65.84 7.97 -27.08
CA GLN A 93 66.86 8.67 -26.29
C GLN A 93 66.26 9.70 -25.33
N ARG A 94 65.26 10.48 -25.76
CA ARG A 94 64.57 11.45 -24.90
C ARG A 94 63.83 10.73 -23.77
N LEU A 95 63.11 9.64 -24.06
CA LEU A 95 62.47 8.78 -23.05
C LEU A 95 63.49 8.19 -22.07
N ARG A 96 64.60 7.59 -22.53
CA ARG A 96 65.66 7.08 -21.64
C ARG A 96 66.39 8.15 -20.82
N LYS A 97 66.35 9.42 -21.25
CA LYS A 97 66.81 10.56 -20.44
C LYS A 97 65.74 10.97 -19.42
N LEU A 98 64.47 10.94 -19.80
CA LEU A 98 63.32 11.17 -18.92
C LEU A 98 63.29 10.12 -17.80
N GLU A 99 63.33 8.83 -18.13
CA GLU A 99 63.40 7.67 -17.23
C GLU A 99 64.59 7.74 -16.25
N LYS A 100 65.75 8.26 -16.69
CA LYS A 100 66.91 8.51 -15.82
C LYS A 100 66.76 9.75 -14.93
N LEU A 101 66.06 10.78 -15.39
CA LEU A 101 65.71 11.92 -14.56
C LEU A 101 64.60 11.53 -13.57
N GLU A 102 63.62 10.75 -13.97
CA GLU A 102 62.49 10.27 -13.18
C GLU A 102 62.92 9.30 -12.06
N SER A 103 63.98 8.52 -12.27
CA SER A 103 64.59 7.70 -11.22
C SER A 103 65.51 8.49 -10.26
N THR A 104 66.19 9.55 -10.73
CA THR A 104 67.05 10.40 -9.88
C THR A 104 66.32 11.57 -9.22
N TYR A 105 65.15 11.97 -9.74
CA TYR A 105 64.35 13.07 -9.24
C TYR A 105 63.77 12.84 -7.83
N PRO A 106 63.31 11.64 -7.45
CA PRO A 106 62.96 11.32 -6.06
C PRO A 106 64.15 11.47 -5.09
N GLU A 107 65.37 11.13 -5.51
CA GLU A 107 66.58 11.30 -4.69
C GLU A 107 67.02 12.78 -4.63
N LEU A 108 66.86 13.52 -5.72
CA LEU A 108 67.11 14.96 -5.76
C LEU A 108 66.07 15.73 -4.92
N LEU A 109 64.79 15.35 -4.97
CA LEU A 109 63.75 15.85 -4.07
C LEU A 109 64.03 15.47 -2.61
N ARG A 110 64.50 14.25 -2.33
CA ARG A 110 64.83 13.81 -0.96
C ARG A 110 66.00 14.60 -0.40
N SER A 111 67.07 14.78 -1.17
CA SER A 111 68.24 15.57 -0.78
C SER A 111 67.93 17.06 -0.68
N TYR A 112 67.15 17.63 -1.61
CA TYR A 112 66.61 19.00 -1.50
C TYR A 112 65.75 19.17 -0.25
N ARG A 113 64.77 18.28 0.01
CA ARG A 113 63.93 18.33 1.23
C ARG A 113 64.76 18.21 2.51
N VAL A 114 65.86 17.47 2.51
CA VAL A 114 66.79 17.39 3.67
C VAL A 114 67.65 18.66 3.80
N ALA A 115 68.16 19.21 2.70
CA ALA A 115 68.92 20.45 2.69
C ALA A 115 68.06 21.65 3.11
N HIS A 116 66.84 21.76 2.56
CA HIS A 116 65.84 22.76 2.92
C HIS A 116 65.47 22.66 4.40
N LYS A 117 65.17 21.45 4.91
CA LYS A 117 64.90 21.23 6.35
C LYS A 117 66.07 21.60 7.26
N ARG A 118 67.32 21.51 6.78
CA ARG A 118 68.49 22.03 7.49
C ARG A 118 68.54 23.55 7.45
N ALA A 119 68.34 24.18 6.29
CA ALA A 119 68.31 25.64 6.16
C ALA A 119 67.22 26.28 7.05
N THR A 120 65.98 25.77 7.00
CA THR A 120 64.87 26.25 7.86
C THR A 120 65.08 25.96 9.35
N ALA A 121 66.03 25.10 9.73
CA ALA A 121 66.42 24.87 11.13
C ALA A 121 67.62 25.73 11.56
N ILE A 122 68.43 26.21 10.61
CA ILE A 122 69.57 27.11 10.86
C ILE A 122 69.08 28.52 11.15
N GLU A 123 68.06 29.04 10.46
CA GLU A 123 67.54 30.40 10.69
C GLU A 123 67.06 30.64 12.15
N PRO A 124 66.23 29.78 12.77
CA PRO A 124 65.89 29.92 14.19
C PRO A 124 67.10 29.79 15.13
N PHE A 125 68.09 28.95 14.77
CA PHE A 125 69.30 28.77 15.55
C PHE A 125 70.21 30.01 15.49
N GLU A 126 70.46 30.57 14.30
CA GLU A 126 71.20 31.84 14.17
C GLU A 126 70.48 33.00 14.82
N LYS A 127 69.14 33.06 14.76
CA LYS A 127 68.37 34.07 15.51
C LYS A 127 68.63 33.95 17.01
N ALA A 128 68.50 32.75 17.59
CA ALA A 128 68.80 32.52 19.00
C ALA A 128 70.27 32.82 19.34
N LEU A 129 71.20 32.53 18.43
CA LEU A 129 72.63 32.85 18.56
C LEU A 129 72.85 34.37 18.69
N ARG A 130 72.28 35.16 17.77
CA ARG A 130 72.34 36.63 17.73
C ARG A 130 71.67 37.30 18.95
N GLU A 131 70.60 36.70 19.46
CA GLU A 131 69.85 37.22 20.62
C GLU A 131 70.56 36.96 21.96
N ASN A 132 71.32 35.88 22.08
CA ASN A 132 71.92 35.44 23.36
C ASN A 132 73.45 35.58 23.40
N THR A 133 74.10 35.86 22.27
CA THR A 133 75.57 35.99 22.15
C THR A 133 75.93 37.11 21.15
N PRO A 134 77.16 37.65 21.15
CA PRO A 134 77.59 38.65 20.17
C PRO A 134 77.77 38.14 18.72
N LEU A 135 77.34 36.91 18.42
CA LEU A 135 77.71 36.18 17.21
C LEU A 135 76.64 36.32 16.12
N THR A 136 77.06 36.70 14.92
CA THR A 136 76.14 37.06 13.83
C THR A 136 75.71 35.89 12.95
N SER A 137 76.52 34.85 12.82
CA SER A 137 76.25 33.67 11.98
C SER A 137 77.01 32.43 12.48
N ILE A 138 76.52 31.24 12.14
CA ILE A 138 77.21 29.96 12.37
C ILE A 138 78.43 29.75 11.45
N ASN A 139 78.60 30.60 10.42
CA ASN A 139 79.68 30.50 9.44
C ASN A 139 81.06 30.93 9.97
N ASP A 140 81.13 31.57 11.14
CA ASP A 140 82.38 31.89 11.84
C ASP A 140 82.45 31.17 13.20
N PRO A 141 83.11 29.98 13.25
CA PRO A 141 83.24 29.22 14.48
C PRO A 141 84.33 29.77 15.42
N ASP A 142 85.27 30.57 14.92
CA ASP A 142 86.39 31.07 15.74
C ASP A 142 85.90 32.17 16.69
N SER A 143 85.03 33.07 16.22
CA SER A 143 84.33 34.04 17.07
C SER A 143 83.53 33.38 18.20
N LEU A 144 82.92 32.21 17.96
CA LEU A 144 82.22 31.44 19.01
C LEU A 144 83.19 30.91 20.07
N VAL A 145 84.36 30.43 19.65
CA VAL A 145 85.41 29.96 20.57
C VAL A 145 85.97 31.12 21.41
N GLU A 146 86.18 32.30 20.82
CA GLU A 146 86.58 33.49 21.57
C GLU A 146 85.52 33.91 22.60
N TYR A 147 84.24 33.95 22.24
CA TYR A 147 83.17 34.28 23.17
C TYR A 147 83.10 33.30 24.36
N LEU A 148 83.21 32.00 24.10
CA LEU A 148 83.22 30.98 25.15
C LEU A 148 84.45 31.11 26.06
N ASN A 149 85.62 31.41 25.50
CA ASN A 149 86.83 31.67 26.29
C ASN A 149 86.72 32.94 27.16
N GLN A 150 86.12 34.02 26.64
CA GLN A 150 85.82 35.23 27.41
C GLN A 150 84.79 34.96 28.52
N LEU A 151 83.78 34.11 28.26
CA LEU A 151 82.78 33.72 29.25
C LEU A 151 83.41 32.88 30.38
N ASN A 152 84.28 31.93 30.04
CA ASN A 152 85.05 31.14 31.01
C ASN A 152 85.94 32.04 31.87
N LEU A 153 86.71 32.95 31.26
CA LEU A 153 87.56 33.91 31.97
C LEU A 153 86.76 34.81 32.93
N ARG A 154 85.57 35.28 32.52
CA ARG A 154 84.66 36.01 33.42
C ARG A 154 84.15 35.12 34.56
N GLY A 155 83.86 33.85 34.28
CA GLY A 155 83.49 32.86 35.29
C GLY A 155 84.59 32.66 36.34
N ASP A 156 85.83 32.47 35.91
CA ASP A 156 87.00 32.35 36.78
C ASP A 156 87.23 33.62 37.62
N MET A 157 87.16 34.82 37.01
CA MET A 157 87.25 36.09 37.73
C MET A 157 86.14 36.26 38.78
N VAL A 158 84.90 35.90 38.47
CA VAL A 158 83.78 35.93 39.42
C VAL A 158 83.97 34.90 40.53
N MET A 159 84.50 33.71 40.22
CA MET A 159 84.82 32.69 41.22
C MET A 159 85.99 33.11 42.13
N ASP A 160 87.00 33.82 41.63
CA ASP A 160 88.11 34.35 42.43
C ASP A 160 87.68 35.54 43.30
N GLU A 161 86.88 36.46 42.79
CA GLU A 161 86.25 37.50 43.62
C GLU A 161 85.29 36.88 44.65
N LEU A 162 84.57 35.81 44.35
CA LEU A 162 83.72 35.10 45.31
C LEU A 162 84.55 34.37 46.39
N LYS A 163 85.69 33.76 46.04
CA LYS A 163 86.66 33.21 47.02
C LYS A 163 87.19 34.32 47.93
N LYS A 164 87.61 35.45 47.36
CA LYS A 164 88.14 36.63 48.06
C LYS A 164 87.11 37.25 49.00
N VAL A 165 85.89 37.55 48.53
CA VAL A 165 84.78 38.04 49.35
C VAL A 165 84.37 37.02 50.42
N SER A 166 84.51 35.71 50.17
CA SER A 166 84.28 34.68 51.19
C SER A 166 85.37 34.71 52.27
N ALA A 167 86.64 34.86 51.89
CA ALA A 167 87.76 35.02 52.83
C ALA A 167 87.65 36.31 53.65
N ASP A 168 87.33 37.45 53.02
CA ASP A 168 87.07 38.73 53.69
C ASP A 168 85.89 38.60 54.69
N LYS A 169 84.84 37.88 54.30
CA LYS A 169 83.67 37.57 55.16
C LYS A 169 84.02 36.66 56.33
N GLU A 170 84.94 35.71 56.16
CA GLU A 170 85.46 34.89 57.25
C GLU A 170 86.40 35.67 58.18
N GLU A 171 87.24 36.55 57.63
CA GLU A 171 88.09 37.43 58.44
C GLU A 171 87.27 38.45 59.22
N LEU A 172 86.21 39.02 58.62
CA LEU A 172 85.24 39.89 59.29
C LEU A 172 84.44 39.14 60.36
N LYS A 173 84.01 37.89 60.11
CA LYS A 173 83.42 37.02 61.15
C LYS A 173 84.40 36.78 62.30
N LYS A 174 85.67 36.48 62.01
CA LYS A 174 86.70 36.27 63.03
C LYS A 174 86.92 37.54 63.86
N LYS A 175 87.05 38.70 63.21
CA LYS A 175 87.12 40.02 63.85
C LYS A 175 85.89 40.27 64.74
N HIS A 176 84.69 39.93 64.27
CA HIS A 176 83.45 40.05 65.05
C HIS A 176 83.44 39.14 66.30
N VAL A 177 83.86 37.88 66.17
CA VAL A 177 83.99 36.95 67.31
C VAL A 177 85.05 37.44 68.30
N GLU A 178 86.20 37.92 67.82
CA GLU A 178 87.22 38.53 68.67
C GLU A 178 86.71 39.79 69.39
N THR A 179 85.90 40.63 68.74
CA THR A 179 85.27 41.78 69.40
C THR A 179 84.17 41.37 70.38
N GLU A 180 83.42 40.30 70.11
CA GLU A 180 82.49 39.73 71.09
C GLU A 180 83.21 39.15 72.30
N GLU A 181 84.33 38.45 72.12
CA GLU A 181 85.14 37.99 73.25
C GLU A 181 85.70 39.15 74.08
N LYS A 182 86.17 40.22 73.42
CA LYS A 182 86.64 41.44 74.09
C LYS A 182 85.48 42.13 74.83
N LEU A 183 84.28 42.17 74.23
CA LEU A 183 83.06 42.67 74.86
C LEU A 183 82.65 41.83 76.08
N LYS A 184 82.64 40.49 75.95
CA LYS A 184 82.28 39.55 77.03
C LYS A 184 83.30 39.59 78.18
N LYS A 185 84.59 39.76 77.88
CA LYS A 185 85.65 39.99 78.88
C LYS A 185 85.44 41.33 79.61
N ALA A 186 85.24 42.43 78.88
CA ALA A 186 84.93 43.73 79.47
C ALA A 186 83.61 43.75 80.26
N GLN A 187 82.59 43.00 79.83
CA GLN A 187 81.33 42.82 80.57
C GLN A 187 81.55 42.03 81.86
N GLY A 188 82.33 40.94 81.83
CA GLY A 188 82.72 40.19 83.02
C GLY A 188 83.54 41.01 84.02
N GLU A 189 84.48 41.83 83.54
CA GLU A 189 85.21 42.80 84.36
C GLU A 189 84.27 43.86 84.97
N LEU A 190 83.29 44.33 84.20
CA LEU A 190 82.30 45.33 84.63
C LEU A 190 81.26 44.74 85.61
N GLU A 191 80.95 43.44 85.54
CA GLU A 191 80.16 42.72 86.54
C GLU A 191 80.95 42.35 87.80
N ALA A 192 82.25 42.05 87.67
CA ALA A 192 83.16 41.93 88.80
C ALA A 192 83.32 43.27 89.55
N LEU A 193 83.36 44.39 88.83
CA LEU A 193 83.35 45.73 89.42
C LEU A 193 81.99 46.09 90.07
N LYS A 194 80.86 45.69 89.46
CA LYS A 194 79.51 45.92 90.03
C LYS A 194 79.19 45.07 91.26
N SER A 195 79.71 43.85 91.34
CA SER A 195 79.60 43.00 92.54
C SER A 195 80.53 43.42 93.68
N GLY A 196 81.43 44.39 93.44
CA GLY A 196 82.45 44.87 94.37
C GLY A 196 82.21 46.22 95.06
N LYS A 197 81.00 46.82 95.02
CA LYS A 197 80.73 48.06 95.79
C LYS A 197 79.24 48.32 96.10
N SER A 198 78.98 49.04 97.20
CA SER A 198 77.64 49.32 97.75
C SER A 198 77.53 50.74 98.34
N VAL A 199 76.29 51.12 98.76
CA VAL A 199 75.90 52.26 99.66
C VAL A 199 75.51 53.61 99.01
N GLU A 200 74.21 53.99 99.14
CA GLU A 200 73.56 55.34 99.26
C GLU A 200 73.67 56.37 98.09
N THR A 201 72.83 57.42 97.88
CA THR A 201 71.53 58.03 98.39
C THR A 201 71.04 59.08 97.34
N ALA A 202 69.91 59.82 97.39
CA ALA A 202 68.49 59.65 97.80
C ALA A 202 67.66 60.95 97.44
N ALA A 203 66.32 60.96 97.61
CA ALA A 203 65.34 62.10 97.45
C ALA A 203 65.14 62.66 96.00
N GLU A 204 63.94 62.93 95.45
CA GLU A 204 62.78 63.82 95.81
C GLU A 204 63.03 65.34 95.61
N SER A 205 62.12 66.20 95.11
CA SER A 205 60.85 66.05 94.33
C SER A 205 60.37 67.42 93.74
N SER A 206 59.28 67.43 92.94
CA SER A 206 58.36 68.59 92.69
C SER A 206 58.84 69.81 91.84
N GLY A 207 57.90 70.63 91.27
CA GLY A 207 58.27 71.97 90.71
C GLY A 207 57.53 72.59 89.49
N ARG A 208 56.20 72.45 89.34
CA ARG A 208 55.36 72.90 88.18
C ARG A 208 55.44 74.40 87.77
N LYS A 209 55.15 74.71 86.47
CA LYS A 209 54.77 76.02 85.84
C LYS A 209 55.88 77.10 85.62
N SER A 210 55.76 78.09 84.72
CA SER A 210 55.04 78.22 83.41
C SER A 210 55.30 79.58 82.69
N LEU A 211 55.21 79.58 81.34
CA LEU A 211 54.82 80.67 80.39
C LEU A 211 55.88 81.44 79.56
N GLU A 212 55.43 81.72 78.33
CA GLU A 212 55.86 82.65 77.25
C GLU A 212 55.82 84.14 77.69
N PRO A 213 56.04 85.20 76.85
CA PRO A 213 56.13 85.30 75.36
C PRO A 213 57.30 86.26 74.90
N PRO A 214 57.29 87.03 73.77
CA PRO A 214 56.40 87.09 72.60
C PRO A 214 57.03 87.18 71.19
N ALA A 215 56.14 87.02 70.21
CA ALA A 215 56.28 87.09 68.75
C ALA A 215 56.79 88.40 68.09
N ARG A 216 57.15 88.27 66.79
CA ARG A 216 56.78 89.14 65.62
C ARG A 216 57.26 88.44 64.32
N THR A 217 56.50 88.08 63.27
CA THR A 217 55.35 88.62 62.48
C THR A 217 55.73 89.52 61.27
N SER A 218 55.81 88.92 60.07
CA SER A 218 55.42 89.46 58.73
C SER A 218 55.65 88.36 57.65
N VAL A 219 54.78 88.00 56.68
CA VAL A 219 53.84 88.72 55.76
C VAL A 219 54.55 89.28 54.51
N ASP A 220 54.22 88.98 53.25
CA ASP A 220 53.39 87.87 52.67
C ASP A 220 54.00 87.39 51.29
N VAL A 221 53.47 87.42 50.05
CA VAL A 221 52.19 87.90 49.44
C VAL A 221 51.90 87.31 48.02
N ALA A 222 50.67 86.81 47.77
CA ALA A 222 49.95 86.64 46.47
C ALA A 222 50.55 85.71 45.33
N ALA A 223 49.85 85.35 44.23
CA ALA A 223 48.57 85.82 43.65
C ALA A 223 47.81 84.78 42.73
N GLU A 224 46.47 84.74 42.81
CA GLU A 224 45.43 84.68 41.72
C GLU A 224 45.42 83.57 40.60
N LYS A 225 44.30 83.17 39.94
CA LYS A 225 42.83 83.48 40.03
C LYS A 225 41.89 82.41 39.40
N VAL A 226 40.84 82.02 40.13
CA VAL A 226 39.38 81.97 39.78
C VAL A 226 38.85 81.42 38.43
N LYS A 227 37.84 80.52 38.51
CA LYS A 227 36.52 80.63 37.80
C LYS A 227 35.37 79.91 38.56
N SER A 228 34.14 80.42 38.42
CA SER A 228 32.93 80.10 39.22
C SER A 228 31.70 80.86 38.63
N PRO A 229 30.43 80.81 39.15
CA PRO A 229 29.88 80.16 40.36
C PRO A 229 28.64 79.26 40.06
N VAL A 230 27.51 79.44 40.79
CA VAL A 230 26.16 78.78 40.66
C VAL A 230 26.09 77.36 41.27
N ALA A 231 25.10 76.93 42.08
CA ALA A 231 24.03 77.56 42.92
C ALA A 231 23.53 76.49 43.96
N SER A 232 22.41 76.52 44.71
CA SER A 232 21.19 77.36 44.70
C SER A 232 20.38 77.36 46.04
N VAL A 233 19.20 77.97 45.97
CA VAL A 233 18.11 78.27 46.93
C VAL A 233 17.21 77.02 47.23
N ILE A 234 16.64 76.69 48.41
CA ILE A 234 16.14 77.37 49.65
C ILE A 234 14.61 77.69 49.68
N SER A 235 13.95 77.40 50.82
CA SER A 235 12.69 78.00 51.37
C SER A 235 11.32 77.28 51.26
N MET A 236 10.69 77.05 52.44
CA MET A 236 9.26 77.27 52.87
C MET A 236 8.06 76.76 51.99
N PHE A 237 6.79 76.63 52.43
CA PHE A 237 5.96 77.33 53.44
C PHE A 237 4.67 76.53 53.78
N SER A 238 3.93 76.87 54.86
CA SER A 238 2.69 76.16 55.33
C SER A 238 1.41 77.02 55.35
N PRO A 239 0.21 76.42 55.21
CA PRO A 239 -1.07 77.02 55.66
C PRO A 239 -1.99 76.07 56.49
N LYS A 240 -2.90 76.48 57.40
CA LYS A 240 -3.15 77.78 58.10
C LYS A 240 -4.25 77.61 59.20
N GLN A 241 -4.37 78.61 60.12
CA GLN A 241 -5.48 78.86 61.08
C GLN A 241 -5.54 77.90 62.31
N LYS A 242 -5.74 78.32 63.58
CA LYS A 242 -5.92 79.62 64.29
C LYS A 242 -5.40 79.42 65.77
N ALA A 243 -5.34 80.32 66.77
CA ALA A 243 -5.81 81.70 66.97
C ALA A 243 -5.07 82.46 68.10
N GLN A 244 -5.24 83.80 68.09
CA GLN A 244 -5.52 84.78 69.18
C GLN A 244 -5.30 84.42 70.68
N ASP A 245 -4.82 85.31 71.57
CA ASP A 245 -4.28 86.71 71.53
C ASP A 245 -3.72 87.05 72.96
N ALA A 246 -2.83 88.03 73.26
CA ALA A 246 -1.82 88.76 72.46
C ALA A 246 -0.78 89.58 73.29
N HIS A 247 -1.13 90.21 74.43
CA HIS A 247 -0.32 91.23 75.17
C HIS A 247 -0.62 91.21 76.70
N HIS A 248 0.12 91.76 77.68
CA HIS A 248 1.30 92.66 77.84
C HIS A 248 2.24 92.09 78.95
N GLY A 249 3.34 92.69 79.45
CA GLY A 249 4.09 93.89 79.05
C GLY A 249 4.46 94.85 80.21
N LYS A 250 5.66 94.66 80.81
CA LYS A 250 6.52 95.63 81.54
C LYS A 250 6.29 95.98 83.04
N SER A 251 7.44 95.97 83.75
CA SER A 251 7.95 96.96 84.74
C SER A 251 7.63 96.84 86.24
N GLU A 252 8.70 97.02 87.03
CA GLU A 252 8.72 97.18 88.49
C GLU A 252 8.16 98.53 88.96
N SER A 253 7.62 98.57 90.19
CA SER A 253 8.05 99.49 91.27
C SER A 253 7.50 99.05 92.63
N GLU A 254 8.17 99.38 93.72
CA GLU A 254 7.93 98.87 95.08
C GLU A 254 6.91 99.69 95.89
N ASP A 255 6.18 99.02 96.81
CA ASP A 255 5.74 99.53 98.13
C ASP A 255 5.15 98.34 98.94
N PHE A 256 5.86 97.70 99.87
CA PHE A 256 6.13 98.09 101.28
C PHE A 256 5.10 97.53 102.31
N PHE A 257 5.43 96.37 102.90
CA PHE A 257 4.93 95.79 104.18
C PHE A 257 3.48 95.27 104.32
N SER A 258 3.24 93.96 104.07
CA SER A 258 2.17 93.17 104.75
C SER A 258 2.31 91.63 104.60
N TYR A 259 3.32 91.01 105.22
CA TYR A 259 3.60 89.56 105.08
C TYR A 259 2.60 88.56 105.72
N ASP A 260 1.50 89.03 106.33
CA ASP A 260 0.49 88.16 106.98
C ASP A 260 -0.71 87.78 106.08
N GLU A 261 -0.93 88.45 104.93
CA GLU A 261 -2.07 88.17 104.03
C GLU A 261 -1.70 87.33 102.78
N GLU A 262 -0.41 87.22 102.42
CA GLU A 262 0.02 86.44 101.25
C GLU A 262 -0.11 84.92 101.45
N ILE A 263 0.18 84.40 102.64
CA ILE A 263 0.23 82.94 102.88
C ILE A 263 -1.14 82.26 102.65
N PRO A 264 -2.27 82.80 103.15
CA PRO A 264 -3.59 82.23 102.84
C PRO A 264 -3.97 82.33 101.36
N GLN A 265 -3.58 83.42 100.67
CA GLN A 265 -3.87 83.59 99.25
C GLN A 265 -3.07 82.61 98.39
N LEU A 266 -1.78 82.42 98.68
CA LEU A 266 -0.94 81.41 98.02
C LEU A 266 -1.42 79.98 98.32
N GLN A 267 -1.93 79.69 99.52
CA GLN A 267 -2.56 78.40 99.81
C GLN A 267 -3.87 78.19 99.02
N ALA A 268 -4.69 79.23 98.88
CA ALA A 268 -5.91 79.17 98.06
C ALA A 268 -5.61 79.05 96.56
N GLU A 269 -4.58 79.72 96.06
CA GLU A 269 -4.15 79.59 94.66
C GLU A 269 -3.52 78.21 94.39
N VAL A 270 -2.68 77.69 95.30
CA VAL A 270 -2.18 76.31 95.20
C VAL A 270 -3.32 75.29 95.24
N ALA A 271 -4.32 75.47 96.12
CA ALA A 271 -5.50 74.61 96.16
C ALA A 271 -6.29 74.65 94.83
N SER A 272 -6.58 75.86 94.33
CA SER A 272 -7.24 76.06 93.03
C SER A 272 -6.44 75.45 91.87
N LYS A 273 -5.11 75.56 91.88
CA LYS A 273 -4.23 74.93 90.89
C LYS A 273 -4.19 73.41 91.02
N THR A 274 -4.29 72.85 92.23
CA THR A 274 -4.45 71.40 92.39
C THR A 274 -5.80 70.89 91.90
N GLU A 275 -6.90 71.62 92.14
CA GLU A 275 -8.21 71.28 91.57
C GLU A 275 -8.21 71.40 90.03
N GLU A 276 -7.57 72.43 89.47
CA GLU A 276 -7.39 72.56 88.01
C GLU A 276 -6.54 71.41 87.44
N ILE A 277 -5.49 70.99 88.14
CA ILE A 277 -4.66 69.82 87.77
C ILE A 277 -5.46 68.52 87.86
N GLU A 278 -6.33 68.32 88.86
CA GLU A 278 -7.19 67.13 88.93
C GLU A 278 -8.27 67.14 87.83
N GLN A 279 -8.89 68.29 87.53
CA GLN A 279 -9.80 68.43 86.40
C GLN A 279 -9.09 68.19 85.05
N LEU A 280 -7.84 68.61 84.90
CA LEU A 280 -7.03 68.35 83.70
C LEU A 280 -6.62 66.88 83.61
N LYS A 281 -6.28 66.21 84.73
CA LYS A 281 -6.04 64.76 84.77
C LYS A 281 -7.29 63.97 84.38
N GLY A 282 -8.46 64.30 84.94
CA GLY A 282 -9.72 63.66 84.57
C GLY A 282 -10.02 63.81 83.07
N LYS A 283 -9.83 65.02 82.53
CA LYS A 283 -9.95 65.27 81.07
C LYS A 283 -8.92 64.49 80.24
N VAL A 284 -7.70 64.31 80.72
CA VAL A 284 -6.68 63.47 80.05
C VAL A 284 -7.08 62.00 80.09
N GLU A 285 -7.51 61.46 81.23
CA GLU A 285 -8.01 60.08 81.32
C GLU A 285 -9.23 59.84 80.43
N ASP A 286 -10.18 60.78 80.39
CA ASP A 286 -11.36 60.67 79.54
C ASP A 286 -11.02 60.80 78.05
N LEU A 287 -10.08 61.67 77.67
CA LEU A 287 -9.54 61.70 76.31
C LEU A 287 -8.75 60.42 75.98
N GLU A 288 -8.04 59.80 76.92
CA GLU A 288 -7.38 58.50 76.71
C GLU A 288 -8.39 57.37 76.51
N LYS A 289 -9.54 57.39 77.21
CA LYS A 289 -10.68 56.47 77.01
C LYS A 289 -11.35 56.71 75.65
N GLU A 290 -11.59 57.96 75.25
CA GLU A 290 -12.12 58.28 73.92
C GLU A 290 -11.14 57.86 72.81
N LEU A 291 -9.83 58.03 73.02
CA LEU A 291 -8.80 57.68 72.05
C LEU A 291 -8.59 56.15 71.98
N SER A 292 -8.76 55.40 73.06
CA SER A 292 -8.77 53.92 73.01
C SER A 292 -10.03 53.40 72.29
N ILE A 293 -11.22 53.93 72.60
CA ILE A 293 -12.46 53.60 71.90
C ILE A 293 -12.37 53.98 70.41
N ALA A 294 -11.78 55.12 70.06
CA ALA A 294 -11.54 55.51 68.67
C ALA A 294 -10.55 54.57 67.96
N LYS A 295 -9.50 54.10 68.66
CA LYS A 295 -8.57 53.08 68.14
C LYS A 295 -9.29 51.76 67.89
N GLU A 296 -10.04 51.24 68.85
CA GLU A 296 -10.80 49.98 68.69
C GLU A 296 -11.80 50.07 67.54
N ASN A 297 -12.55 51.17 67.43
CA ASN A 297 -13.43 51.42 66.28
C ASN A 297 -12.66 51.53 64.95
N SER A 298 -11.47 52.13 64.94
CA SER A 298 -10.62 52.20 63.73
C SER A 298 -10.07 50.83 63.31
N VAL A 299 -9.74 49.96 64.27
CA VAL A 299 -9.30 48.57 64.02
C VAL A 299 -10.48 47.74 63.53
N GLY A 300 -11.66 47.86 64.14
CA GLY A 300 -12.88 47.21 63.67
C GLY A 300 -13.29 47.67 62.25
N LEU A 301 -13.12 48.96 61.94
CA LEU A 301 -13.34 49.49 60.59
C LEU A 301 -12.29 48.97 59.60
N ALA A 302 -11.02 48.91 59.99
CA ALA A 302 -9.94 48.36 59.18
C ALA A 302 -10.15 46.85 58.89
N GLU A 303 -10.51 46.06 59.89
CA GLU A 303 -10.88 44.66 59.72
C GLU A 303 -12.10 44.49 58.80
N ASN A 304 -13.11 45.35 58.91
CA ASN A 304 -14.29 45.29 58.05
C ASN A 304 -13.99 45.74 56.61
N LEU A 305 -13.08 46.72 56.43
CA LEU A 305 -12.53 47.09 55.12
C LEU A 305 -11.67 45.97 54.53
N GLU A 306 -10.89 45.25 55.33
CA GLU A 306 -10.10 44.11 54.86
C GLU A 306 -10.99 42.92 54.50
N LYS A 307 -12.01 42.60 55.31
CA LYS A 307 -13.01 41.55 55.04
C LYS A 307 -13.84 41.87 53.79
N THR A 308 -14.27 43.12 53.61
CA THR A 308 -15.00 43.53 52.39
C THR A 308 -14.08 43.63 51.17
N SER A 309 -12.81 44.04 51.34
CA SER A 309 -11.80 43.98 50.27
C SER A 309 -11.51 42.54 49.82
N LYS A 310 -11.39 41.60 50.77
CA LYS A 310 -11.23 40.17 50.48
C LYS A 310 -12.45 39.60 49.77
N ALA A 311 -13.66 39.82 50.29
CA ALA A 311 -14.90 39.41 49.63
C ALA A 311 -15.08 40.03 48.23
N LEU A 312 -14.61 41.27 48.01
CA LEU A 312 -14.61 41.92 46.70
C LEU A 312 -13.55 41.33 45.76
N SER A 313 -12.38 40.91 46.27
CA SER A 313 -11.37 40.19 45.48
C SER A 313 -11.87 38.80 45.11
N GLU A 314 -12.41 38.04 46.07
CA GLU A 314 -13.02 36.72 45.85
C GLU A 314 -14.19 36.81 44.85
N SER A 315 -15.05 37.82 44.95
CA SER A 315 -16.11 38.09 43.98
C SER A 315 -15.62 38.57 42.61
N ARG A 316 -14.37 39.02 42.49
CA ARG A 316 -13.73 39.41 41.22
C ARG A 316 -12.96 38.24 40.60
N GLU A 317 -12.39 37.37 41.43
CA GLU A 317 -11.76 36.10 41.07
C GLU A 317 -12.82 35.05 40.68
N ALA A 318 -14.06 35.20 41.13
CA ALA A 318 -15.27 34.56 40.60
C ALA A 318 -15.58 34.87 39.11
N SER A 319 -14.62 35.39 38.36
CA SER A 319 -14.54 35.40 36.89
C SER A 319 -14.59 34.01 36.23
N GLY A 320 -14.51 32.92 36.99
CA GLY A 320 -14.57 31.53 36.53
C GLY A 320 -15.63 31.21 35.46
N PRO A 321 -16.89 31.68 35.56
CA PRO A 321 -17.91 31.50 34.51
C PRO A 321 -17.58 32.22 33.20
N GLN A 322 -16.90 33.37 33.26
CA GLN A 322 -16.48 34.10 32.07
C GLN A 322 -15.25 33.47 31.43
N ALA A 323 -14.33 32.90 32.23
CA ALA A 323 -13.20 32.12 31.76
C ALA A 323 -13.65 30.79 31.12
N SER A 324 -14.62 30.09 31.71
CA SER A 324 -15.16 28.85 31.15
C SER A 324 -15.99 29.09 29.88
N LEU A 325 -16.80 30.14 29.83
CA LEU A 325 -17.52 30.54 28.60
C LEU A 325 -16.56 30.94 27.48
N ARG A 326 -15.46 31.65 27.77
CA ARG A 326 -14.41 31.93 26.78
C ARG A 326 -13.77 30.63 26.28
N LYS A 327 -13.35 29.75 27.18
CA LYS A 327 -12.75 28.46 26.82
C LYS A 327 -13.69 27.61 25.97
N GLN A 328 -14.97 27.54 26.30
CA GLN A 328 -15.99 26.85 25.48
C GLN A 328 -16.19 27.52 24.12
N LEU A 329 -16.14 28.85 24.03
CA LEU A 329 -16.28 29.58 22.77
C LEU A 329 -15.04 29.41 21.88
N ASP A 330 -13.84 29.37 22.45
CA ASP A 330 -12.60 29.06 21.75
C ASP A 330 -12.56 27.58 21.31
N GLU A 331 -13.00 26.64 22.14
CA GLU A 331 -13.18 25.22 21.78
C GLU A 331 -14.19 25.05 20.64
N ARG A 332 -15.35 25.73 20.70
CA ARG A 332 -16.34 25.75 19.60
C ARG A 332 -15.76 26.38 18.33
N ASN A 333 -14.96 27.45 18.42
CA ASN A 333 -14.31 28.06 17.27
C ASN A 333 -13.24 27.16 16.63
N GLN A 334 -12.49 26.41 17.44
CA GLN A 334 -11.56 25.39 16.96
C GLN A 334 -12.30 24.22 16.29
N GLU A 335 -13.39 23.74 16.89
CA GLU A 335 -14.25 22.70 16.33
C GLU A 335 -14.88 23.14 15.00
N ILE A 336 -15.38 24.39 14.90
CA ILE A 336 -15.91 24.96 13.65
C ILE A 336 -14.82 25.05 12.57
N ARG A 337 -13.59 25.48 12.90
CA ARG A 337 -12.48 25.50 11.94
C ARG A 337 -12.13 24.10 11.46
N ALA A 338 -11.95 23.15 12.37
CA ALA A 338 -11.65 21.76 12.04
C ALA A 338 -12.79 21.05 11.27
N LEU A 339 -14.04 21.49 11.43
CA LEU A 339 -15.18 21.04 10.61
C LEU A 339 -15.22 21.73 9.24
N THR A 340 -14.79 22.99 9.13
CA THR A 340 -14.66 23.71 7.84
C THR A 340 -13.53 23.11 7.01
N GLU A 341 -12.34 22.91 7.61
CA GLU A 341 -11.20 22.25 6.96
C GLU A 341 -11.56 20.83 6.46
N LYS A 342 -12.34 20.07 7.25
CA LYS A 342 -12.87 18.76 6.82
C LYS A 342 -13.95 18.86 5.74
N LEU A 343 -14.76 19.93 5.74
CA LEU A 343 -15.75 20.17 4.69
C LEU A 343 -15.05 20.51 3.37
N ASP A 344 -14.05 21.38 3.40
CA ASP A 344 -13.28 21.79 2.22
C ASP A 344 -12.45 20.61 1.67
N ALA A 345 -11.84 19.80 2.55
CA ALA A 345 -11.19 18.55 2.18
C ALA A 345 -12.18 17.59 1.49
N ALA A 346 -13.33 17.29 2.11
CA ALA A 346 -14.35 16.41 1.55
C ALA A 346 -14.97 16.95 0.25
N GLN A 347 -15.06 18.27 0.06
CA GLN A 347 -15.44 18.88 -1.21
C GLN A 347 -14.37 18.68 -2.29
N SER A 348 -13.08 18.78 -1.93
CA SER A 348 -11.98 18.50 -2.85
C SER A 348 -11.92 17.01 -3.25
N GLU A 349 -12.16 16.10 -2.30
CA GLU A 349 -12.31 14.66 -2.55
C GLU A 349 -13.50 14.37 -3.46
N LEU A 350 -14.67 14.94 -3.17
CA LEU A 350 -15.86 14.82 -4.03
C LEU A 350 -15.57 15.27 -5.45
N LYS A 351 -14.95 16.44 -5.64
CA LYS A 351 -14.58 16.93 -6.97
C LYS A 351 -13.58 16.00 -7.67
N ASN A 352 -12.57 15.51 -6.95
CA ASN A 352 -11.60 14.56 -7.49
C ASN A 352 -12.26 13.23 -7.91
N LEU A 353 -13.27 12.77 -7.14
CA LEU A 353 -14.08 11.58 -7.45
C LEU A 353 -15.05 11.82 -8.61
N GLU A 354 -15.66 13.00 -8.73
CA GLU A 354 -16.49 13.39 -9.88
C GLU A 354 -15.66 13.46 -11.17
N GLU A 355 -14.50 14.12 -11.14
CA GLU A 355 -13.58 14.14 -12.29
C GLU A 355 -13.07 12.73 -12.63
N ARG A 356 -12.87 11.85 -11.64
CA ARG A 356 -12.49 10.45 -11.88
C ARG A 356 -13.65 9.67 -12.49
N ALA A 357 -14.87 9.80 -11.97
CA ALA A 357 -16.05 9.17 -12.54
C ALA A 357 -16.30 9.61 -13.99
N GLU A 358 -16.07 10.88 -14.34
CA GLU A 358 -16.15 11.36 -15.72
C GLU A 358 -14.99 10.89 -16.63
N ARG A 359 -13.80 10.61 -16.09
CA ARG A 359 -12.71 9.93 -16.83
C ARG A 359 -13.07 8.46 -17.08
N ASP A 360 -13.39 7.73 -16.02
CA ASP A 360 -13.74 6.31 -16.05
C ASP A 360 -14.95 6.07 -16.98
N LYS A 361 -15.97 6.95 -16.94
CA LYS A 361 -17.14 6.93 -17.83
C LYS A 361 -16.81 7.16 -19.31
N LYS A 362 -15.81 8.01 -19.63
CA LYS A 362 -15.34 8.21 -21.00
C LYS A 362 -14.55 7.01 -21.52
N GLU A 363 -13.71 6.41 -20.68
CA GLU A 363 -13.01 5.18 -21.02
C GLU A 363 -13.97 3.99 -21.17
N HIS A 364 -15.01 3.91 -20.34
CA HIS A 364 -16.07 2.93 -20.51
C HIS A 364 -16.88 3.17 -21.79
N ALA A 365 -17.15 4.43 -22.18
CA ALA A 365 -17.83 4.74 -23.43
C ALA A 365 -17.01 4.29 -24.66
N SER A 366 -15.71 4.63 -24.73
CA SER A 366 -14.86 4.19 -25.86
C SER A 366 -14.70 2.67 -25.90
N ARG A 367 -14.57 2.01 -24.75
CA ARG A 367 -14.55 0.53 -24.68
C ARG A 367 -15.88 -0.11 -25.11
N VAL A 368 -17.01 0.57 -24.98
CA VAL A 368 -18.30 0.12 -25.52
C VAL A 368 -18.32 0.29 -27.03
N GLU A 369 -17.88 1.45 -27.56
CA GLU A 369 -17.75 1.67 -29.02
C GLU A 369 -16.81 0.63 -29.68
N ASP A 370 -15.67 0.30 -29.06
CA ASP A 370 -14.75 -0.76 -29.52
C ASP A 370 -15.42 -2.15 -29.56
N VAL A 371 -16.23 -2.48 -28.54
CA VAL A 371 -16.93 -3.76 -28.44
C VAL A 371 -18.12 -3.84 -29.42
N GLU A 372 -18.85 -2.75 -29.62
CA GLU A 372 -19.91 -2.65 -30.63
C GLU A 372 -19.35 -2.76 -32.05
N ALA A 373 -18.19 -2.15 -32.33
CA ALA A 373 -17.49 -2.31 -33.60
C ALA A 373 -17.02 -3.75 -33.83
N SER A 374 -16.47 -4.40 -32.80
CA SER A 374 -16.04 -5.81 -32.84
C SER A 374 -17.23 -6.76 -33.06
N LEU A 375 -18.38 -6.51 -32.41
CA LEU A 375 -19.62 -7.26 -32.62
C LEU A 375 -20.15 -7.06 -34.04
N ALA A 376 -20.18 -5.83 -34.55
CA ALA A 376 -20.59 -5.53 -35.93
C ALA A 376 -19.66 -6.14 -36.99
N GLU A 377 -18.39 -6.39 -36.69
CA GLU A 377 -17.52 -7.22 -37.52
C GLU A 377 -17.85 -8.71 -37.43
N SER A 378 -18.19 -9.23 -36.25
CA SER A 378 -18.60 -10.62 -36.06
C SER A 378 -19.91 -10.93 -36.79
N ASP A 379 -20.89 -10.03 -36.71
CA ASP A 379 -22.19 -10.18 -37.39
C ASP A 379 -22.05 -10.13 -38.92
N LYS A 380 -21.14 -9.30 -39.44
CA LYS A 380 -20.77 -9.32 -40.88
C LYS A 380 -20.21 -10.69 -41.27
N LYS A 381 -19.21 -11.19 -40.53
CA LYS A 381 -18.57 -12.49 -40.80
C LYS A 381 -19.58 -13.65 -40.71
N ALA A 382 -20.53 -13.59 -39.78
CA ALA A 382 -21.65 -14.54 -39.69
C ALA A 382 -22.56 -14.46 -40.94
N SER A 383 -22.96 -13.25 -41.36
CA SER A 383 -23.79 -13.05 -42.56
C SER A 383 -23.09 -13.48 -43.87
N GLU A 384 -21.76 -13.34 -43.93
CA GLU A 384 -20.93 -13.81 -45.05
C GLU A 384 -20.89 -15.35 -45.09
N LEU A 385 -20.72 -16.01 -43.94
CA LEU A 385 -20.77 -17.46 -43.83
C LEU A 385 -22.16 -18.03 -44.18
N ASP A 386 -23.25 -17.39 -43.76
CA ASP A 386 -24.61 -17.76 -44.20
C ASP A 386 -24.81 -17.54 -45.71
N ALA A 387 -24.24 -16.47 -46.27
CA ALA A 387 -24.24 -16.23 -47.71
C ALA A 387 -23.40 -17.26 -48.49
N GLU A 388 -22.36 -17.86 -47.89
CA GLU A 388 -21.64 -18.99 -48.48
C GLU A 388 -22.37 -20.32 -48.31
N LEU A 389 -22.96 -20.58 -47.14
CA LEU A 389 -23.72 -21.80 -46.85
C LEU A 389 -24.99 -21.90 -47.72
N THR A 390 -25.64 -20.77 -48.01
CA THR A 390 -26.75 -20.72 -48.99
C THR A 390 -26.27 -20.92 -50.43
N LYS A 391 -25.13 -20.33 -50.86
CA LYS A 391 -24.52 -20.64 -52.18
C LYS A 391 -24.18 -22.13 -52.31
N ALA A 392 -23.58 -22.73 -51.29
CA ALA A 392 -23.21 -24.14 -51.28
C ALA A 392 -24.43 -25.07 -51.37
N ASN A 393 -25.50 -24.78 -50.62
CA ASN A 393 -26.76 -25.53 -50.72
C ASN A 393 -27.46 -25.33 -52.08
N ASN A 394 -27.43 -24.13 -52.65
CA ASN A 394 -27.94 -23.87 -53.99
C ASN A 394 -27.16 -24.67 -55.05
N ALA A 395 -25.83 -24.65 -55.01
CA ALA A 395 -24.98 -25.46 -55.88
C ALA A 395 -25.28 -26.96 -55.74
N LYS A 396 -25.39 -27.48 -54.51
CA LYS A 396 -25.79 -28.87 -54.22
C LYS A 396 -27.18 -29.22 -54.80
N SER A 397 -28.13 -28.28 -54.78
CA SER A 397 -29.46 -28.46 -55.39
C SER A 397 -29.43 -28.48 -56.92
N ILE A 398 -28.55 -27.67 -57.53
CA ILE A 398 -28.35 -27.63 -58.99
C ILE A 398 -27.68 -28.92 -59.46
N SER A 399 -26.60 -29.36 -58.79
CA SER A 399 -25.97 -30.65 -59.09
C SER A 399 -26.93 -31.82 -58.93
N ARG A 400 -27.80 -31.81 -57.91
CA ARG A 400 -28.82 -32.85 -57.74
C ARG A 400 -29.83 -32.87 -58.89
N LYS A 401 -30.40 -31.71 -59.26
CA LYS A 401 -31.31 -31.61 -60.42
C LYS A 401 -30.64 -32.03 -61.72
N LEU A 402 -29.37 -31.69 -61.92
CA LEU A 402 -28.61 -32.12 -63.09
C LEU A 402 -28.41 -33.64 -63.12
N ILE A 403 -28.18 -34.28 -61.96
CA ILE A 403 -28.15 -35.74 -61.84
C ILE A 403 -29.52 -36.35 -62.13
N ASP A 404 -30.62 -35.76 -61.64
CA ASP A 404 -31.99 -36.23 -61.88
C ASP A 404 -32.38 -36.10 -63.38
N ASP A 405 -32.06 -34.97 -64.02
CA ASP A 405 -32.27 -34.72 -65.47
C ASP A 405 -31.38 -35.60 -66.35
N LEU A 406 -30.14 -35.90 -65.93
CA LEU A 406 -29.27 -36.85 -66.64
C LEU A 406 -29.77 -38.29 -66.48
N SER A 407 -30.26 -38.66 -65.29
CA SER A 407 -30.81 -40.00 -65.02
C SER A 407 -32.05 -40.27 -65.88
N THR A 408 -32.98 -39.32 -65.98
CA THR A 408 -34.17 -39.46 -66.86
C THR A 408 -33.81 -39.47 -68.34
N GLN A 409 -32.75 -38.77 -68.78
CA GLN A 409 -32.21 -38.91 -70.13
C GLN A 409 -31.56 -40.27 -70.37
N ILE A 410 -30.88 -40.84 -69.38
CA ILE A 410 -30.30 -42.19 -69.44
C ILE A 410 -31.42 -43.25 -69.52
N GLU A 411 -32.50 -43.13 -68.75
CA GLU A 411 -33.67 -44.01 -68.86
C GLU A 411 -34.32 -43.94 -70.27
N GLY A 412 -34.51 -42.73 -70.80
CA GLY A 412 -35.01 -42.52 -72.16
C GLY A 412 -34.11 -43.18 -73.21
N LEU A 413 -32.80 -42.98 -73.12
CA LEU A 413 -31.83 -43.56 -74.06
C LEU A 413 -31.69 -45.09 -73.89
N LYS A 414 -31.84 -45.64 -72.66
CA LYS A 414 -31.90 -47.09 -72.42
C LYS A 414 -33.16 -47.70 -73.04
N LYS A 415 -34.30 -46.99 -73.02
CA LYS A 415 -35.53 -47.41 -73.72
C LYS A 415 -35.37 -47.37 -75.24
N ASP A 416 -34.84 -46.29 -75.80
CA ASP A 416 -34.57 -46.20 -77.24
C ASP A 416 -33.56 -47.28 -77.68
N LYS A 417 -32.57 -47.59 -76.83
CA LYS A 417 -31.60 -48.67 -77.05
C LYS A 417 -32.26 -50.05 -77.02
N SER A 418 -33.19 -50.33 -76.12
CA SER A 418 -33.92 -51.62 -76.12
C SER A 418 -34.87 -51.76 -77.31
N GLU A 419 -35.54 -50.67 -77.74
CA GLU A 419 -36.32 -50.65 -79.00
C GLU A 419 -35.44 -50.82 -80.24
N SER A 420 -34.15 -50.45 -80.19
CA SER A 420 -33.17 -50.73 -81.24
C SER A 420 -32.65 -52.18 -81.20
N LEU A 421 -32.41 -52.73 -80.01
CA LEU A 421 -31.97 -54.12 -79.82
C LEU A 421 -33.04 -55.12 -80.24
N ALA A 422 -34.32 -54.83 -80.00
CA ALA A 422 -35.43 -55.64 -80.51
C ALA A 422 -35.46 -55.70 -82.05
N LYS A 423 -35.13 -54.59 -82.74
CA LYS A 423 -34.98 -54.56 -84.20
C LYS A 423 -33.73 -55.30 -84.67
N ILE A 424 -32.67 -55.33 -83.86
CA ILE A 424 -31.47 -56.14 -84.14
C ILE A 424 -31.80 -57.63 -83.98
N GLU A 425 -32.51 -58.06 -82.93
CA GLU A 425 -33.00 -59.45 -82.82
C GLU A 425 -33.91 -59.84 -84.00
N GLU A 426 -34.76 -58.93 -84.48
CA GLU A 426 -35.58 -59.15 -85.68
C GLU A 426 -34.74 -59.33 -86.96
N LEU A 427 -33.49 -58.86 -86.98
CA LEU A 427 -32.53 -59.09 -88.06
C LEU A 427 -31.67 -60.34 -87.81
N THR A 428 -31.23 -60.60 -86.58
CA THR A 428 -30.47 -61.82 -86.22
C THR A 428 -31.31 -63.09 -86.42
N LYS A 429 -32.63 -63.03 -86.20
CA LYS A 429 -33.58 -64.11 -86.53
C LYS A 429 -33.69 -64.43 -88.04
N LYS A 430 -33.02 -63.69 -88.93
CA LYS A 430 -33.05 -63.91 -90.37
C LYS A 430 -31.82 -64.68 -90.90
N LEU A 431 -30.94 -65.21 -90.03
CA LEU A 431 -29.63 -65.74 -90.44
C LEU A 431 -29.33 -67.22 -90.10
N ASP A 432 -30.24 -67.98 -89.47
CA ASP A 432 -30.05 -69.43 -89.28
C ASP A 432 -31.34 -70.26 -89.46
N SER A 433 -31.20 -71.53 -89.86
CA SER A 433 -32.25 -72.38 -90.48
C SER A 433 -31.88 -73.89 -90.33
N PRO A 434 -32.65 -74.94 -90.78
CA PRO A 434 -33.63 -74.97 -91.89
C PRO A 434 -34.93 -75.82 -91.69
N ALA A 435 -35.82 -75.77 -92.72
CA ALA A 435 -36.80 -76.77 -93.20
C ALA A 435 -37.68 -77.56 -92.17
N THR A 436 -39.01 -77.64 -92.27
CA THR A 436 -39.99 -77.47 -93.40
C THR A 436 -41.44 -77.46 -92.81
N SER A 437 -42.57 -77.26 -93.51
CA SER A 437 -42.91 -77.03 -94.94
C SER A 437 -44.15 -76.12 -95.14
N GLN A 438 -45.30 -76.67 -95.56
CA GLN A 438 -46.54 -76.04 -96.09
C GLN A 438 -47.72 -77.06 -96.02
N PRO A 439 -49.00 -76.80 -96.46
CA PRO A 439 -49.61 -75.57 -97.02
C PRO A 439 -51.05 -75.20 -96.53
N THR A 440 -51.54 -74.00 -96.90
CA THR A 440 -52.98 -73.61 -97.15
C THR A 440 -54.03 -73.68 -95.99
N THR A 441 -55.13 -72.90 -95.90
CA THR A 441 -55.78 -71.87 -96.76
C THR A 441 -56.74 -70.92 -95.98
N THR A 442 -57.16 -69.82 -96.63
CA THR A 442 -58.46 -69.08 -96.54
C THR A 442 -58.88 -68.18 -95.34
N GLN A 443 -59.37 -67.00 -95.77
CA GLN A 443 -60.33 -66.01 -95.23
C GLN A 443 -61.64 -66.61 -94.63
N PRO A 444 -62.62 -65.84 -94.03
CA PRO A 444 -62.84 -64.38 -94.11
C PRO A 444 -63.30 -63.64 -92.81
N THR A 445 -63.63 -62.34 -93.01
CA THR A 445 -64.40 -61.38 -92.18
C THR A 445 -65.90 -61.77 -92.02
N PRO A 446 -66.86 -60.96 -91.46
CA PRO A 446 -66.83 -59.64 -90.79
C PRO A 446 -67.76 -59.45 -89.53
N ALA A 447 -67.85 -58.22 -88.97
CA ALA A 447 -69.08 -57.48 -88.54
C ALA A 447 -70.08 -58.04 -87.45
N ILE A 448 -70.96 -57.28 -86.77
CA ILE A 448 -71.16 -55.83 -86.49
C ILE A 448 -72.06 -55.65 -85.22
N THR A 449 -72.14 -54.40 -84.71
CA THR A 449 -73.00 -53.88 -83.59
C THR A 449 -74.52 -54.12 -83.73
N PRO A 450 -75.37 -53.99 -82.67
CA PRO A 450 -75.87 -52.67 -82.17
C PRO A 450 -75.78 -52.50 -80.63
N ALA A 451 -75.55 -51.30 -80.07
CA ALA A 451 -76.49 -50.21 -79.71
C ALA A 451 -77.48 -50.53 -78.55
N ALA A 452 -77.88 -49.62 -77.65
CA ALA A 452 -77.65 -48.16 -77.50
C ALA A 452 -77.29 -47.81 -76.02
N GLY A 453 -76.63 -46.70 -75.64
CA GLY A 453 -77.08 -45.29 -75.65
C GLY A 453 -77.75 -44.94 -74.29
N GLY A 454 -77.43 -43.90 -73.50
CA GLY A 454 -76.60 -42.67 -73.57
C GLY A 454 -76.71 -41.96 -72.19
N SER A 455 -76.45 -40.65 -71.95
CA SER A 455 -75.98 -39.54 -72.81
C SER A 455 -75.55 -38.28 -72.02
N LYS A 456 -74.45 -37.61 -72.45
CA LYS A 456 -74.08 -36.15 -72.36
C LYS A 456 -74.04 -35.44 -70.97
N LYS A 457 -73.21 -34.44 -70.64
CA LYS A 457 -72.65 -33.20 -71.31
C LYS A 457 -71.26 -32.83 -70.67
N LYS A 458 -70.30 -32.00 -71.15
CA LYS A 458 -69.96 -31.33 -72.46
C LYS A 458 -68.39 -31.22 -72.68
N ASN A 459 -67.56 -30.17 -72.47
CA ASN A 459 -67.73 -28.77 -72.02
C ASN A 459 -66.90 -27.63 -72.77
N ASN A 460 -65.69 -27.22 -72.33
CA ASN A 460 -65.05 -25.87 -72.55
C ASN A 460 -63.47 -25.86 -72.41
N LYS A 461 -62.61 -24.82 -72.69
CA LYS A 461 -62.63 -23.58 -73.57
C LYS A 461 -61.34 -22.64 -73.47
N LYS A 462 -60.34 -22.72 -74.39
CA LYS A 462 -59.48 -21.58 -74.97
C LYS A 462 -58.40 -20.82 -74.09
N LYS A 463 -57.33 -20.08 -74.55
CA LYS A 463 -56.56 -19.85 -75.86
C LYS A 463 -55.27 -18.93 -75.75
N LYS A 464 -54.20 -19.17 -76.57
CA LYS A 464 -53.28 -18.26 -77.37
C LYS A 464 -52.19 -17.25 -76.80
N GLY A 465 -50.89 -17.46 -77.18
CA GLY A 465 -49.86 -16.48 -77.68
C GLY A 465 -49.11 -15.54 -76.68
N LYS A 466 -48.07 -14.72 -77.01
CA LYS A 466 -47.01 -14.65 -78.09
C LYS A 466 -45.95 -13.54 -77.75
N GLY A 467 -44.63 -13.81 -77.86
CA GLY A 467 -43.52 -12.81 -77.94
C GLY A 467 -42.93 -12.35 -76.59
N GLY A 468 -41.72 -11.76 -76.48
CA GLY A 468 -40.69 -11.40 -77.49
C GLY A 468 -39.33 -10.96 -76.86
N ALA A 469 -38.34 -10.58 -77.69
CA ALA A 469 -36.94 -10.21 -77.33
C ALA A 469 -36.78 -8.98 -76.39
N GLY A 470 -35.62 -8.64 -75.81
CA GLY A 470 -34.25 -9.22 -75.90
C GLY A 470 -33.18 -8.22 -76.38
N GLY A 471 -31.99 -8.22 -75.75
CA GLY A 471 -30.80 -7.42 -76.09
C GLY A 471 -29.66 -7.76 -75.11
N ALA A 472 -28.50 -8.26 -75.56
CA ALA A 472 -27.35 -7.52 -76.12
C ALA A 472 -26.49 -6.86 -75.00
N THR A 473 -25.16 -6.95 -74.99
CA THR A 473 -24.22 -7.05 -76.14
C THR A 473 -23.02 -8.00 -75.91
N ALA A 474 -22.55 -8.63 -76.98
CA ALA A 474 -21.14 -8.98 -77.19
C ALA A 474 -20.81 -8.98 -78.70
N ALA A 475 -19.68 -8.40 -79.09
CA ALA A 475 -19.07 -8.45 -80.43
C ALA A 475 -17.74 -9.25 -80.29
N ALA A 476 -17.36 -10.19 -81.18
CA ALA A 476 -16.97 -10.04 -82.60
C ALA A 476 -15.69 -9.19 -82.79
N PRO A 477 -14.85 -9.41 -83.84
CA PRO A 477 -15.09 -10.18 -85.06
C PRO A 477 -14.06 -11.32 -85.37
N PRO A 478 -13.20 -11.31 -86.44
CA PRO A 478 -13.20 -12.34 -87.51
C PRO A 478 -11.77 -12.93 -87.72
N PRO A 479 -11.27 -13.29 -88.94
CA PRO A 479 -11.87 -13.77 -90.21
C PRO A 479 -11.54 -15.28 -90.39
N ALA A 480 -11.54 -16.01 -91.52
CA ALA A 480 -11.35 -15.85 -92.98
C ALA A 480 -11.65 -17.27 -93.56
N GLU A 481 -11.86 -17.60 -94.85
CA GLU A 481 -12.00 -16.96 -96.17
C GLU A 481 -12.96 -17.95 -96.96
N GLU A 482 -13.77 -17.60 -97.97
CA GLU A 482 -13.40 -17.32 -99.38
C GLU A 482 -12.57 -18.46 -100.03
N GLU A 483 -12.92 -19.11 -101.16
CA GLU A 483 -13.96 -18.92 -102.20
C GLU A 483 -14.50 -20.27 -102.79
N ASP A 484 -15.61 -20.18 -103.53
CA ASP A 484 -16.25 -21.21 -104.41
C ASP A 484 -15.84 -20.91 -105.88
N PRO A 485 -15.55 -21.88 -106.80
CA PRO A 485 -16.58 -22.21 -107.83
C PRO A 485 -16.50 -23.57 -108.59
N LYS A 486 -17.68 -24.11 -108.98
CA LYS A 486 -18.23 -24.44 -110.34
C LYS A 486 -17.31 -24.84 -111.55
N GLU A 487 -17.72 -25.49 -112.67
CA GLU A 487 -19.04 -25.81 -113.29
C GLU A 487 -18.92 -26.91 -114.41
N ALA A 488 -20.04 -27.22 -115.12
CA ALA A 488 -20.13 -27.78 -116.50
C ALA A 488 -19.87 -29.32 -116.68
N THR A 489 -20.29 -30.09 -117.73
CA THR A 489 -21.20 -30.00 -118.93
C THR A 489 -21.27 -31.42 -119.59
N GLU A 490 -22.16 -31.85 -120.52
CA GLU A 490 -23.58 -31.58 -120.87
C GLU A 490 -24.08 -32.54 -122.01
N LYS A 491 -25.42 -32.59 -122.25
CA LYS A 491 -26.12 -32.83 -123.55
C LYS A 491 -26.06 -34.20 -124.28
N PRO A 492 -26.95 -34.46 -125.26
CA PRO A 492 -28.05 -33.62 -125.79
C PRO A 492 -29.46 -34.25 -125.72
N ASP A 493 -30.55 -33.56 -126.09
CA ASP A 493 -31.04 -32.20 -125.77
C ASP A 493 -32.52 -32.11 -126.26
N SER A 494 -33.36 -31.34 -125.57
CA SER A 494 -34.47 -30.56 -126.13
C SER A 494 -35.19 -29.76 -125.03
N ALA A 495 -34.54 -28.68 -124.58
CA ALA A 495 -35.10 -27.59 -123.75
C ALA A 495 -35.73 -28.00 -122.38
N ALA A 496 -35.12 -27.69 -121.23
CA ALA A 496 -33.87 -26.97 -121.00
C ALA A 496 -33.14 -27.52 -119.76
N LEU A 497 -31.81 -27.61 -119.86
CA LEU A 497 -30.95 -28.39 -118.97
C LEU A 497 -30.53 -27.58 -117.73
N SER A 498 -31.35 -27.55 -116.68
CA SER A 498 -31.00 -26.87 -115.42
C SER A 498 -31.53 -27.52 -114.14
N SER A 499 -32.16 -28.70 -114.20
CA SER A 499 -32.95 -29.25 -113.08
C SER A 499 -32.27 -30.37 -112.27
N LEU A 500 -31.25 -31.05 -112.80
CA LEU A 500 -30.66 -32.24 -112.18
C LEU A 500 -29.29 -32.01 -111.51
N GLU A 501 -28.47 -31.06 -111.98
CA GLU A 501 -27.21 -30.70 -111.31
C GLU A 501 -27.46 -30.12 -109.91
N ALA A 502 -28.59 -29.40 -109.74
CA ALA A 502 -29.08 -28.92 -108.45
C ALA A 502 -29.43 -30.04 -107.45
N GLU A 503 -29.69 -31.27 -107.93
CA GLU A 503 -30.05 -32.41 -107.08
C GLU A 503 -28.80 -33.15 -106.57
N ILE A 504 -27.72 -33.19 -107.36
CA ILE A 504 -26.41 -33.70 -106.91
C ILE A 504 -25.78 -32.78 -105.86
N ALA A 505 -25.97 -31.46 -106.00
CA ALA A 505 -25.56 -30.48 -104.98
C ALA A 505 -26.28 -30.71 -103.64
N LYS A 506 -27.62 -30.89 -103.66
CA LYS A 506 -28.39 -31.26 -102.45
C LYS A 506 -27.83 -32.51 -101.76
N LEU A 507 -27.55 -33.57 -102.52
CA LEU A 507 -27.08 -34.83 -101.96
C LEU A 507 -25.70 -34.72 -101.30
N LYS A 508 -24.84 -33.78 -101.73
CA LYS A 508 -23.59 -33.48 -101.01
C LYS A 508 -23.85 -32.77 -99.68
N THR A 509 -24.70 -31.74 -99.66
CA THR A 509 -25.08 -31.06 -98.40
C THR A 509 -25.80 -32.02 -97.43
N GLU A 510 -26.60 -32.96 -97.93
CA GLU A 510 -27.28 -33.98 -97.13
C GLU A 510 -26.32 -35.08 -96.63
N VAL A 511 -25.11 -35.20 -97.21
CA VAL A 511 -24.02 -36.03 -96.68
C VAL A 511 -23.26 -35.29 -95.59
N GLU A 512 -22.89 -34.02 -95.78
CA GLU A 512 -22.23 -33.22 -94.73
C GLU A 512 -23.11 -33.03 -93.48
N GLU A 513 -24.43 -32.86 -93.64
CA GLU A 513 -25.37 -32.88 -92.51
C GLU A 513 -25.40 -34.25 -91.77
N LYS A 514 -25.18 -35.36 -92.48
CA LYS A 514 -25.10 -36.70 -91.89
C LYS A 514 -23.74 -36.99 -91.26
N ASP A 515 -22.64 -36.51 -91.83
CA ASP A 515 -21.31 -36.62 -91.21
C ASP A 515 -21.23 -35.79 -89.91
N GLN A 516 -21.88 -34.62 -89.87
CA GLN A 516 -22.08 -33.85 -88.64
C GLN A 516 -23.04 -34.51 -87.63
N GLN A 517 -23.86 -35.49 -88.03
CA GLN A 517 -24.60 -36.36 -87.12
C GLN A 517 -23.75 -37.55 -86.67
N ILE A 518 -22.94 -38.14 -87.55
CA ILE A 518 -21.99 -39.21 -87.24
C ILE A 518 -20.94 -38.74 -86.23
N GLU A 519 -20.44 -37.51 -86.31
CA GLU A 519 -19.49 -36.98 -85.32
C GLU A 519 -20.14 -36.73 -83.93
N LYS A 520 -21.45 -36.47 -83.89
CA LYS A 520 -22.23 -36.37 -82.64
C LYS A 520 -22.53 -37.76 -82.05
N LEU A 521 -22.71 -38.76 -82.91
CA LEU A 521 -22.88 -40.16 -82.51
C LEU A 521 -21.56 -40.82 -82.07
N SER A 522 -20.43 -40.48 -82.68
CA SER A 522 -19.11 -41.00 -82.26
C SER A 522 -18.70 -40.47 -80.88
N LYS A 523 -19.02 -39.21 -80.56
CA LYS A 523 -18.85 -38.64 -79.22
C LYS A 523 -19.77 -39.30 -78.18
N ARG A 524 -21.00 -39.69 -78.55
CA ARG A 524 -21.89 -40.55 -77.73
C ARG A 524 -21.39 -41.99 -77.56
N ARG A 525 -20.37 -42.42 -78.32
CA ARG A 525 -19.84 -43.79 -78.22
C ARG A 525 -18.85 -43.99 -77.07
N LYS A 526 -18.27 -42.91 -76.52
CA LYS A 526 -17.51 -43.00 -75.26
C LYS A 526 -18.42 -43.26 -74.06
N THR A 527 -19.57 -42.59 -74.01
CA THR A 527 -20.65 -42.90 -73.08
C THR A 527 -21.34 -44.26 -73.35
N GLU A 528 -20.91 -45.02 -74.37
CA GLU A 528 -21.36 -46.40 -74.57
C GLU A 528 -20.51 -47.42 -73.78
N GLU A 529 -19.32 -47.06 -73.31
CA GLU A 529 -18.54 -47.89 -72.37
C GLU A 529 -19.07 -47.74 -70.94
N ASP A 530 -19.41 -46.53 -70.49
CA ASP A 530 -20.14 -46.30 -69.23
C ASP A 530 -21.48 -47.08 -69.21
N LEU A 531 -22.19 -47.08 -70.35
CA LEU A 531 -23.41 -47.87 -70.55
C LEU A 531 -23.17 -49.39 -70.68
N ARG A 532 -21.91 -49.87 -70.77
CA ARG A 532 -21.59 -51.31 -70.65
C ARG A 532 -21.43 -51.72 -69.20
N GLU A 533 -20.76 -50.91 -68.39
CA GLU A 533 -20.69 -51.14 -66.93
C GLU A 533 -22.10 -51.04 -66.32
N GLU A 534 -22.94 -50.11 -66.77
CA GLU A 534 -24.37 -50.11 -66.39
C GLU A 534 -25.18 -51.28 -66.98
N ILE A 535 -24.81 -51.85 -68.13
CA ILE A 535 -25.47 -53.07 -68.65
C ILE A 535 -25.04 -54.30 -67.85
N GLU A 536 -23.79 -54.38 -67.40
CA GLU A 536 -23.29 -55.47 -66.54
C GLU A 536 -23.96 -55.39 -65.15
N ASN A 537 -24.06 -54.18 -64.57
CA ASN A 537 -24.82 -53.94 -63.33
C ASN A 537 -26.34 -54.17 -63.54
N LEU A 538 -26.91 -53.84 -64.70
CA LEU A 538 -28.29 -54.23 -65.04
C LEU A 538 -28.45 -55.73 -65.33
N GLN A 539 -27.39 -56.45 -65.71
CA GLN A 539 -27.38 -57.91 -65.81
C GLN A 539 -27.29 -58.56 -64.43
N GLU A 540 -26.52 -58.02 -63.48
CA GLU A 540 -26.61 -58.42 -62.06
C GLU A 540 -28.01 -58.16 -61.50
N ASN A 541 -28.61 -57.02 -61.82
CA ASN A 541 -30.01 -56.75 -61.42
C ASN A 541 -31.03 -57.62 -62.17
N LEU A 542 -30.76 -58.06 -63.41
CA LEU A 542 -31.60 -59.07 -64.09
C LEU A 542 -31.37 -60.48 -63.56
N VAL A 543 -30.18 -60.78 -63.02
CA VAL A 543 -29.89 -62.01 -62.27
C VAL A 543 -30.58 -61.96 -60.92
N ASN A 544 -30.64 -60.82 -60.23
CA ASN A 544 -31.39 -60.66 -58.98
C ASN A 544 -32.90 -60.71 -59.21
N ILE A 545 -33.44 -60.07 -60.25
CA ILE A 545 -34.86 -60.22 -60.65
C ILE A 545 -35.13 -61.65 -61.17
N GLY A 546 -34.13 -62.30 -61.76
CA GLY A 546 -34.15 -63.72 -62.11
C GLY A 546 -34.18 -64.62 -60.88
N GLN A 547 -33.42 -64.27 -59.83
CA GLN A 547 -33.40 -64.92 -58.53
C GLN A 547 -34.75 -64.72 -57.83
N ASP A 548 -35.32 -63.51 -57.82
CA ASP A 548 -36.67 -63.21 -57.33
C ASP A 548 -37.75 -63.97 -58.12
N HIS A 549 -37.57 -64.17 -59.43
CA HIS A 549 -38.47 -64.97 -60.26
C HIS A 549 -38.26 -66.48 -60.11
N VAL A 550 -37.07 -66.94 -59.72
CA VAL A 550 -36.80 -68.32 -59.29
C VAL A 550 -37.39 -68.55 -57.91
N GLU A 551 -37.16 -67.66 -56.93
CA GLU A 551 -37.81 -67.67 -55.62
C GLU A 551 -39.33 -67.54 -55.74
N ALA A 552 -39.87 -66.77 -56.68
CA ALA A 552 -41.31 -66.74 -56.95
C ALA A 552 -41.78 -68.04 -57.60
N LYS A 553 -40.98 -68.69 -58.44
CA LYS A 553 -41.27 -70.05 -58.96
C LYS A 553 -41.13 -71.13 -57.91
N GLU A 554 -40.25 -70.96 -56.93
CA GLU A 554 -40.05 -71.88 -55.82
C GLU A 554 -41.15 -71.68 -54.79
N LYS A 555 -41.51 -70.45 -54.43
CA LYS A 555 -42.72 -70.14 -53.65
C LYS A 555 -44.00 -70.54 -54.39
N ILE A 556 -44.08 -70.48 -55.72
CA ILE A 556 -45.19 -71.06 -56.49
C ILE A 556 -45.15 -72.59 -56.47
N LYS A 557 -43.98 -73.24 -56.58
CA LYS A 557 -43.84 -74.70 -56.42
C LYS A 557 -44.12 -75.16 -54.99
N GLU A 558 -43.79 -74.38 -53.98
CA GLU A 558 -44.09 -74.61 -52.58
C GLU A 558 -45.58 -74.45 -52.36
N LEU A 559 -46.21 -73.37 -52.85
CA LEU A 559 -47.67 -73.20 -52.83
C LEU A 559 -48.39 -74.26 -53.68
N GLU A 560 -47.81 -74.77 -54.77
CA GLU A 560 -48.37 -75.89 -55.55
C GLU A 560 -48.17 -77.22 -54.83
N GLN A 561 -47.03 -77.46 -54.18
CA GLN A 561 -46.80 -78.62 -53.30
C GLN A 561 -47.64 -78.56 -52.04
N GLU A 562 -47.90 -77.39 -51.47
CA GLU A 562 -48.82 -77.17 -50.36
C GLU A 562 -50.25 -77.36 -50.86
N LYS A 563 -50.56 -76.99 -52.10
CA LYS A 563 -51.87 -77.26 -52.73
C LYS A 563 -52.04 -78.73 -53.14
N THR A 564 -50.98 -79.50 -53.34
CA THR A 564 -51.07 -80.97 -53.40
C THR A 564 -51.14 -81.57 -52.00
N LYS A 565 -50.28 -81.18 -51.05
CA LYS A 565 -50.33 -81.62 -49.64
C LYS A 565 -51.65 -81.28 -48.96
N LEU A 566 -52.30 -80.16 -49.30
CA LEU A 566 -53.64 -79.77 -48.84
C LEU A 566 -54.74 -80.53 -49.58
N LYS A 567 -54.55 -80.94 -50.84
CA LYS A 567 -55.47 -81.87 -51.51
C LYS A 567 -55.35 -83.29 -50.99
N GLU A 568 -54.13 -83.72 -50.64
CA GLU A 568 -53.83 -84.99 -50.00
C GLU A 568 -54.37 -84.98 -48.56
N HIS A 569 -54.17 -83.91 -47.78
CA HIS A 569 -54.84 -83.73 -46.49
C HIS A 569 -56.35 -83.59 -46.61
N ILE A 570 -56.91 -82.96 -47.65
CA ILE A 570 -58.37 -82.96 -47.86
C ILE A 570 -58.85 -84.38 -48.16
N ALA A 571 -58.18 -85.14 -49.02
CA ALA A 571 -58.53 -86.54 -49.29
C ALA A 571 -58.34 -87.46 -48.06
N GLU A 572 -57.33 -87.19 -47.23
CA GLU A 572 -57.04 -87.95 -46.00
C GLU A 572 -58.00 -87.56 -44.86
N LEU A 573 -58.42 -86.30 -44.77
CA LEU A 573 -59.48 -85.85 -43.86
C LEU A 573 -60.85 -86.35 -44.33
N GLU A 574 -61.13 -86.38 -45.63
CA GLU A 574 -62.35 -87.00 -46.19
C GLU A 574 -62.37 -88.51 -45.93
N ALA A 575 -61.21 -89.19 -46.00
CA ALA A 575 -61.07 -90.59 -45.59
C ALA A 575 -61.28 -90.79 -44.08
N GLN A 576 -60.70 -89.94 -43.21
CA GLN A 576 -60.86 -90.03 -41.76
C GLN A 576 -62.29 -89.67 -41.29
N VAL A 577 -62.96 -88.71 -41.95
CA VAL A 577 -64.38 -88.39 -41.75
C VAL A 577 -65.29 -89.55 -42.15
N GLY A 578 -64.84 -90.42 -43.06
CA GLY A 578 -65.51 -91.68 -43.40
C GLY A 578 -65.56 -92.71 -42.26
N SER A 579 -64.67 -92.64 -41.26
CA SER A 579 -64.44 -93.76 -40.33
C SER A 579 -64.42 -93.40 -38.83
N SER A 580 -65.35 -92.56 -38.34
CA SER A 580 -65.66 -92.44 -36.89
C SER A 580 -67.05 -91.85 -36.56
N LYS A 581 -68.09 -92.17 -37.32
CA LYS A 581 -69.45 -91.63 -37.13
C LYS A 581 -70.25 -92.31 -36.01
N SER A 582 -69.65 -92.51 -34.82
CA SER A 582 -70.29 -93.22 -33.70
C SER A 582 -69.72 -92.91 -32.30
N ASN A 583 -69.64 -91.63 -31.88
CA ASN A 583 -69.66 -91.23 -30.46
C ASN A 583 -69.83 -89.70 -30.26
N ALA A 584 -71.01 -89.16 -30.59
CA ALA A 584 -71.28 -87.72 -30.52
C ALA A 584 -71.49 -87.16 -29.09
N THR A 585 -71.55 -88.02 -28.06
CA THR A 585 -71.98 -87.64 -26.69
C THR A 585 -70.86 -87.67 -25.63
N SER A 586 -69.70 -88.25 -25.93
CA SER A 586 -68.53 -88.26 -25.03
C SER A 586 -67.64 -87.02 -25.24
N ASN A 587 -67.35 -86.67 -26.50
CA ASN A 587 -66.45 -85.56 -26.84
C ASN A 587 -66.91 -84.21 -26.24
N ALA A 588 -68.22 -83.94 -26.16
CA ALA A 588 -68.72 -82.68 -25.62
C ALA A 588 -68.35 -82.45 -24.14
N LYS A 589 -68.19 -83.51 -23.34
CA LYS A 589 -67.69 -83.41 -21.96
C LYS A 589 -66.17 -83.31 -21.92
N VAL A 590 -65.47 -84.21 -22.60
CA VAL A 590 -64.00 -84.20 -22.65
C VAL A 590 -63.46 -82.88 -23.19
N GLN A 591 -64.14 -82.24 -24.16
CA GLN A 591 -63.81 -80.91 -24.65
C GLN A 591 -64.03 -79.83 -23.58
N GLY A 592 -65.16 -79.85 -22.87
CA GLY A 592 -65.42 -78.92 -21.77
C GLY A 592 -64.45 -79.07 -20.60
N ASP A 593 -64.10 -80.31 -20.24
CA ASP A 593 -63.12 -80.63 -19.21
C ASP A 593 -61.69 -80.22 -19.64
N LEU A 594 -61.33 -80.38 -20.92
CA LEU A 594 -60.07 -79.89 -21.49
C LEU A 594 -60.01 -78.36 -21.55
N ASP A 595 -61.07 -77.68 -21.97
CA ASP A 595 -61.12 -76.22 -22.03
C ASP A 595 -61.16 -75.59 -20.62
N ALA A 596 -61.74 -76.29 -19.64
CA ALA A 596 -61.64 -75.93 -18.22
C ALA A 596 -60.21 -76.14 -17.68
N LEU A 597 -59.62 -77.33 -17.88
CA LEU A 597 -58.25 -77.63 -17.43
C LEU A 597 -57.20 -76.76 -18.13
N ARG A 598 -57.44 -76.37 -19.38
CA ARG A 598 -56.61 -75.41 -20.12
C ARG A 598 -56.73 -74.01 -19.54
N LYS A 599 -57.94 -73.54 -19.22
CA LYS A 599 -58.12 -72.29 -18.47
C LYS A 599 -57.43 -72.35 -17.12
N GLU A 600 -57.57 -73.44 -16.35
CA GLU A 600 -56.85 -73.60 -15.07
C GLU A 600 -55.33 -73.62 -15.25
N TYR A 601 -54.81 -74.21 -16.34
CA TYR A 601 -53.39 -74.19 -16.67
C TYR A 601 -52.88 -72.79 -17.05
N ASP A 602 -53.61 -72.07 -17.91
CA ASP A 602 -53.28 -70.70 -18.29
C ASP A 602 -53.41 -69.75 -17.07
N ASP A 603 -54.43 -69.92 -16.22
CA ASP A 603 -54.57 -69.25 -14.92
C ASP A 603 -53.38 -69.55 -13.98
N LEU A 604 -52.92 -70.80 -13.90
CA LEU A 604 -51.75 -71.20 -13.10
C LEU A 604 -50.46 -70.64 -13.69
N ARG A 605 -50.37 -70.52 -15.01
CA ARG A 605 -49.24 -69.95 -15.73
C ARG A 605 -49.14 -68.44 -15.51
N ASP A 606 -50.26 -67.73 -15.54
CA ASP A 606 -50.33 -66.30 -15.24
C ASP A 606 -50.06 -66.02 -13.75
N LYS A 607 -50.55 -66.88 -12.85
CA LYS A 607 -50.17 -66.87 -11.42
C LYS A 607 -48.69 -67.20 -11.21
N SER A 608 -48.12 -68.10 -12.01
CA SER A 608 -46.69 -68.44 -11.95
C SER A 608 -45.80 -67.31 -12.48
N THR A 609 -46.20 -66.63 -13.56
CA THR A 609 -45.44 -65.49 -14.11
C THR A 609 -45.56 -64.24 -13.24
N THR A 610 -46.72 -63.98 -12.63
CA THR A 610 -46.83 -62.94 -11.59
C THR A 610 -46.02 -63.28 -10.35
N LEU A 611 -46.09 -64.51 -9.81
CA LEU A 611 -45.22 -64.92 -8.69
C LEU A 611 -43.72 -64.88 -9.05
N GLN A 612 -43.34 -65.15 -10.30
CA GLN A 612 -41.95 -65.01 -10.77
C GLN A 612 -41.54 -63.53 -10.89
N SER A 613 -42.44 -62.66 -11.34
CA SER A 613 -42.26 -61.20 -11.35
C SER A 613 -42.13 -60.63 -9.94
N ASP A 614 -43.01 -61.03 -9.03
CA ASP A 614 -43.03 -60.60 -7.63
C ASP A 614 -41.81 -61.13 -6.87
N LEU A 615 -41.37 -62.37 -7.15
CA LEU A 615 -40.10 -62.90 -6.64
C LEU A 615 -38.92 -62.08 -7.18
N GLY A 616 -38.93 -61.71 -8.46
CA GLY A 616 -37.91 -60.84 -9.06
C GLY A 616 -37.88 -59.44 -8.43
N ALA A 617 -39.03 -58.82 -8.24
CA ALA A 617 -39.18 -57.53 -7.57
C ALA A 617 -38.77 -57.60 -6.09
N ALA A 618 -39.14 -58.66 -5.37
CA ALA A 618 -38.71 -58.90 -3.99
C ALA A 618 -37.20 -59.16 -3.87
N GLN A 619 -36.59 -59.87 -4.83
CA GLN A 619 -35.14 -60.05 -4.90
C GLN A 619 -34.41 -58.75 -5.23
N GLN A 620 -34.91 -57.94 -6.16
CA GLN A 620 -34.36 -56.61 -6.46
C GLN A 620 -34.50 -55.68 -5.25
N LEU A 621 -35.65 -55.67 -4.58
CA LEU A 621 -35.86 -54.90 -3.35
C LEU A 621 -34.96 -55.39 -2.20
N ALA A 622 -34.75 -56.70 -2.06
CA ALA A 622 -33.79 -57.22 -1.09
C ALA A 622 -32.36 -56.78 -1.44
N GLN A 623 -31.96 -56.83 -2.72
CA GLN A 623 -30.64 -56.38 -3.18
C GLN A 623 -30.43 -54.87 -2.99
N THR A 624 -31.42 -54.01 -3.25
CA THR A 624 -31.31 -52.58 -2.95
C THR A 624 -31.22 -52.35 -1.46
N ARG A 625 -32.10 -52.96 -0.64
CA ARG A 625 -32.00 -52.85 0.83
C ARG A 625 -30.69 -53.37 1.41
N PHE A 626 -30.07 -54.38 0.81
CA PHE A 626 -28.72 -54.84 1.20
C PHE A 626 -27.62 -53.86 0.78
N LYS A 627 -27.75 -53.18 -0.37
CA LYS A 627 -26.85 -52.07 -0.77
C LYS A 627 -27.03 -50.89 0.16
N ASP A 628 -28.27 -50.39 0.34
CA ASP A 628 -28.62 -49.32 1.28
C ASP A 628 -28.02 -49.57 2.68
N LEU A 629 -28.15 -50.79 3.22
CA LEU A 629 -27.61 -51.18 4.52
C LEU A 629 -26.08 -51.31 4.55
N THR A 630 -25.43 -51.53 3.41
CA THR A 630 -23.97 -51.55 3.27
C THR A 630 -23.44 -50.13 3.15
N ASP A 631 -24.06 -49.30 2.31
CA ASP A 631 -23.74 -47.89 2.13
C ASP A 631 -23.95 -47.09 3.44
N LEU A 632 -25.05 -47.34 4.16
CA LEU A 632 -25.28 -46.79 5.50
C LEU A 632 -24.23 -47.24 6.52
N ARG A 633 -23.74 -48.49 6.43
CA ARG A 633 -22.64 -48.96 7.29
C ARG A 633 -21.32 -48.29 6.94
N GLU A 634 -21.01 -48.11 5.65
CA GLU A 634 -19.83 -47.38 5.22
C GLU A 634 -19.88 -45.92 5.65
N VAL A 635 -21.02 -45.23 5.49
CA VAL A 635 -21.20 -43.84 5.94
C VAL A 635 -21.03 -43.75 7.46
N LEU A 636 -21.60 -44.67 8.23
CA LEU A 636 -21.43 -44.69 9.70
C LEU A 636 -19.98 -45.00 10.09
N GLN A 637 -19.30 -45.90 9.37
CA GLN A 637 -17.89 -46.23 9.58
C GLN A 637 -16.94 -45.08 9.19
N LYS A 638 -17.29 -44.27 8.19
CA LYS A 638 -16.58 -43.05 7.77
C LYS A 638 -16.83 -41.87 8.72
N ALA A 639 -18.05 -41.74 9.25
CA ALA A 639 -18.39 -40.72 10.26
C ALA A 639 -17.82 -41.00 11.66
N GLN A 640 -17.48 -42.26 12.00
CA GLN A 640 -16.88 -42.60 13.29
C GLN A 640 -15.50 -41.96 13.58
N PRO A 641 -14.52 -41.96 12.65
CA PRO A 641 -13.25 -41.24 12.85
C PRO A 641 -13.44 -39.71 12.84
N GLU A 642 -14.34 -39.15 12.03
CA GLU A 642 -14.68 -37.71 12.06
C GLU A 642 -15.25 -37.31 13.43
N LEU A 643 -16.15 -38.13 13.98
CA LEU A 643 -16.65 -37.99 15.36
C LEU A 643 -15.59 -38.24 16.45
N LYS A 644 -14.39 -38.73 16.10
CA LYS A 644 -13.24 -38.79 17.02
C LYS A 644 -12.35 -37.56 16.85
N SER A 645 -12.03 -37.13 15.63
CA SER A 645 -11.25 -35.89 15.41
C SER A 645 -12.00 -34.68 15.97
N LEU A 646 -13.30 -34.51 15.67
CA LEU A 646 -14.13 -33.44 16.23
C LEU A 646 -14.15 -33.45 17.77
N ARG A 647 -13.98 -34.61 18.42
CA ARG A 647 -13.85 -34.71 19.88
C ARG A 647 -12.46 -34.31 20.36
N GLN A 648 -11.39 -34.69 19.65
CA GLN A 648 -10.00 -34.29 19.92
C GLN A 648 -9.84 -32.78 19.71
N GLU A 649 -10.29 -32.25 18.57
CA GLU A 649 -10.41 -30.82 18.26
C GLU A 649 -11.20 -30.09 19.36
N SER A 650 -12.33 -30.64 19.85
CA SER A 650 -13.08 -30.03 20.97
C SER A 650 -12.38 -30.08 22.33
N ALA A 651 -11.31 -30.87 22.47
CA ALA A 651 -10.45 -30.91 23.65
C ALA A 651 -9.25 -29.95 23.48
N GLU A 652 -8.65 -29.92 22.29
CA GLU A 652 -7.59 -28.98 21.90
C GLU A 652 -8.10 -27.53 21.93
N LEU A 653 -9.34 -27.28 21.50
CA LEU A 653 -10.03 -25.99 21.66
C LEU A 653 -10.36 -25.63 23.12
N LYS A 654 -10.29 -26.58 24.07
CA LYS A 654 -10.36 -26.30 25.51
C LYS A 654 -8.98 -26.00 26.09
N THR A 655 -7.96 -26.81 25.79
CA THR A 655 -6.59 -26.56 26.27
C THR A 655 -6.07 -25.22 25.74
N THR A 656 -6.21 -24.93 24.45
CA THR A 656 -5.85 -23.62 23.87
C THR A 656 -6.65 -22.45 24.46
N LYS A 657 -7.93 -22.64 24.80
CA LYS A 657 -8.73 -21.62 25.51
C LYS A 657 -8.24 -21.41 26.94
N GLU A 658 -7.80 -22.45 27.63
CA GLU A 658 -7.22 -22.38 28.97
C GLU A 658 -5.82 -21.75 28.94
N GLU A 659 -4.99 -22.05 27.93
CA GLU A 659 -3.73 -21.37 27.65
C GLU A 659 -3.92 -19.89 27.32
N LEU A 660 -4.90 -19.54 26.49
CA LEU A 660 -5.22 -18.13 26.22
C LEU A 660 -5.71 -17.43 27.49
N ALA A 661 -6.49 -18.10 28.34
CA ALA A 661 -6.88 -17.57 29.64
C ALA A 661 -5.70 -17.45 30.62
N ALA A 662 -4.66 -18.28 30.51
CA ALA A 662 -3.40 -18.15 31.24
C ALA A 662 -2.58 -16.96 30.71
N LYS A 663 -2.33 -16.88 29.40
CA LYS A 663 -1.64 -15.77 28.72
C LYS A 663 -2.30 -14.41 28.99
N ILE A 664 -3.64 -14.34 29.03
CA ILE A 664 -4.39 -13.13 29.43
C ILE A 664 -4.16 -12.76 30.91
N LYS A 665 -3.98 -13.72 31.82
CA LYS A 665 -3.62 -13.44 33.22
C LYS A 665 -2.17 -12.96 33.31
N GLU A 666 -1.25 -13.63 32.62
CA GLU A 666 0.18 -13.26 32.57
C GLU A 666 0.35 -11.84 32.05
N LEU A 667 -0.27 -11.51 30.91
CA LEU A 667 -0.29 -10.18 30.31
C LEU A 667 -0.83 -9.14 31.31
N LYS A 668 -1.93 -9.43 32.03
CA LYS A 668 -2.44 -8.57 33.11
C LYS A 668 -1.50 -8.42 34.32
N THR A 669 -0.58 -9.36 34.55
CA THR A 669 0.51 -9.16 35.53
C THR A 669 1.69 -8.40 34.93
N ALA A 670 1.91 -8.47 33.62
CA ALA A 670 2.91 -7.66 32.93
C ALA A 670 2.48 -6.18 32.90
N GLU A 671 1.25 -5.87 32.51
CA GLU A 671 0.64 -4.52 32.57
C GLU A 671 0.76 -3.90 33.98
N ARG A 672 0.52 -4.69 35.03
CA ARG A 672 0.67 -4.22 36.42
C ARG A 672 2.11 -3.87 36.76
N ARG A 673 3.06 -4.78 36.47
CA ARG A 673 4.50 -4.52 36.66
C ARG A 673 4.99 -3.36 35.81
N GLU A 674 4.49 -3.19 34.59
CA GLU A 674 4.77 -2.03 33.74
C GLU A 674 4.25 -0.74 34.38
N SER A 675 3.05 -0.76 34.96
CA SER A 675 2.50 0.38 35.70
C SER A 675 3.26 0.69 37.00
N GLU A 676 3.84 -0.33 37.64
CA GLU A 676 4.69 -0.20 38.84
C GLU A 676 6.06 0.38 38.44
N LEU A 677 6.71 -0.19 37.43
CA LEU A 677 7.95 0.31 36.85
C LEU A 677 7.81 1.75 36.30
N LYS A 678 6.68 2.10 35.66
CA LYS A 678 6.40 3.48 35.23
C LYS A 678 6.31 4.45 36.42
N ARG A 679 5.71 4.02 37.54
CA ARG A 679 5.70 4.81 38.79
C ARG A 679 7.11 4.94 39.36
N ASP A 680 7.90 3.86 39.40
CA ASP A 680 9.25 3.90 39.95
C ASP A 680 10.24 4.67 39.08
N VAL A 681 10.10 4.62 37.74
CA VAL A 681 10.78 5.53 36.81
C VAL A 681 10.38 6.98 37.08
N SER A 682 9.10 7.29 37.29
CA SER A 682 8.69 8.67 37.62
C SER A 682 9.25 9.16 38.96
N LYS A 683 9.36 8.29 39.97
CA LYS A 683 10.04 8.60 41.25
C LYS A 683 11.53 8.82 41.04
N ALA A 684 12.19 7.98 40.25
CA ALA A 684 13.61 8.12 39.92
C ALA A 684 13.88 9.41 39.14
N GLN A 685 13.04 9.76 38.17
CA GLN A 685 13.09 11.04 37.46
C GLN A 685 12.89 12.23 38.40
N GLN A 686 11.96 12.13 39.36
CA GLN A 686 11.79 13.17 40.38
C GLN A 686 13.02 13.30 41.29
N LEU A 687 13.60 12.18 41.76
CA LEU A 687 14.82 12.19 42.58
C LEU A 687 16.03 12.74 41.82
N VAL A 688 16.15 12.45 40.51
CA VAL A 688 17.18 13.06 39.64
C VAL A 688 16.92 14.56 39.46
N ALA A 689 15.68 14.98 39.23
CA ALA A 689 15.33 16.40 39.10
C ALA A 689 15.52 17.19 40.40
N ASP A 690 15.30 16.57 41.56
CA ASP A 690 15.56 17.17 42.88
C ASP A 690 17.07 17.19 43.19
N GLY A 691 17.81 16.12 42.85
CA GLY A 691 19.27 16.11 42.89
C GLY A 691 19.92 17.13 41.96
N GLU A 692 19.36 17.37 40.78
CA GLU A 692 19.77 18.45 39.88
C GLU A 692 19.55 19.84 40.49
N LYS A 693 18.44 20.07 41.19
CA LYS A 693 18.20 21.34 41.93
C LYS A 693 19.21 21.49 43.06
N GLU A 694 19.50 20.42 43.79
CA GLU A 694 20.51 20.43 44.84
C GLU A 694 21.89 20.75 44.28
N ILE A 695 22.33 20.06 43.22
CA ILE A 695 23.60 20.32 42.50
C ILE A 695 23.65 21.77 42.01
N LYS A 696 22.58 22.31 41.40
CA LYS A 696 22.52 23.72 40.96
C LYS A 696 22.66 24.68 42.16
N SER A 697 22.00 24.39 43.28
CA SER A 697 22.14 25.18 44.52
C SER A 697 23.53 25.09 45.14
N LEU A 698 24.21 23.94 45.04
CA LEU A 698 25.56 23.73 45.53
C LEU A 698 26.59 24.41 44.61
N GLN A 699 26.37 24.42 43.29
CA GLN A 699 27.18 25.19 42.34
C GLN A 699 27.00 26.70 42.53
N GLU A 700 25.79 27.17 42.83
CA GLU A 700 25.53 28.58 43.15
C GLU A 700 26.17 29.00 44.48
N LYS A 701 26.06 28.16 45.53
CA LYS A 701 26.81 28.34 46.79
C LYS A 701 28.32 28.35 46.56
N LEU A 702 28.84 27.39 45.78
CA LEU A 702 30.28 27.32 45.45
C LEU A 702 30.76 28.59 44.75
N LYS A 703 30.02 29.10 43.75
CA LYS A 703 30.32 30.38 43.08
C LYS A 703 30.23 31.57 44.05
N SER A 704 29.27 31.55 44.97
CA SER A 704 29.13 32.61 45.98
C SER A 704 30.33 32.66 46.92
N GLU A 705 30.82 31.48 47.36
CA GLU A 705 32.01 31.34 48.23
C GLU A 705 33.33 31.53 47.48
N GLU A 706 33.41 31.17 46.20
CA GLU A 706 34.53 31.54 45.34
C GLU A 706 34.61 33.07 45.19
N SER A 707 33.46 33.76 45.08
CA SER A 707 33.40 35.21 45.12
C SER A 707 33.71 35.80 46.50
N SER A 708 33.39 35.09 47.59
CA SER A 708 33.68 35.51 48.98
C SER A 708 35.20 35.42 49.23
N LYS A 709 35.79 34.28 48.85
CA LYS A 709 37.23 34.00 48.88
C LYS A 709 38.02 34.98 48.02
N GLN A 710 37.58 35.27 46.80
CA GLN A 710 38.24 36.28 45.96
C GLN A 710 38.25 37.66 46.62
N LYS A 711 37.11 38.11 47.17
CA LYS A 711 37.02 39.39 47.91
C LYS A 711 37.89 39.39 49.18
N ALA A 712 37.99 38.25 49.87
CA ALA A 712 38.86 38.11 51.04
C ALA A 712 40.35 38.09 50.67
N GLU A 713 40.73 37.46 49.55
CA GLU A 713 42.10 37.50 49.01
C GLU A 713 42.48 38.90 48.53
N ASP A 714 41.59 39.62 47.84
CA ASP A 714 41.85 40.99 47.41
C ASP A 714 41.88 41.96 48.59
N GLY A 715 41.02 41.75 49.61
CA GLY A 715 41.10 42.45 50.90
C GLY A 715 42.41 42.18 51.66
N LYS A 716 42.94 40.94 51.59
CA LYS A 716 44.27 40.60 52.11
C LYS A 716 45.38 41.26 51.30
N ARG A 717 45.27 41.29 49.96
CA ARG A 717 46.23 41.99 49.07
C ARG A 717 46.25 43.50 49.30
N THR A 718 45.12 44.14 49.61
CA THR A 718 45.11 45.56 50.00
C THR A 718 45.69 45.76 51.40
N ALA A 719 45.27 44.97 52.39
CA ALA A 719 45.83 45.05 53.75
C ALA A 719 47.35 44.84 53.78
N GLU A 720 47.90 43.92 52.98
CA GLU A 720 49.35 43.75 52.84
C GLU A 720 50.04 44.88 52.04
N LYS A 721 49.34 45.60 51.16
CA LYS A 721 49.90 46.80 50.50
C LYS A 721 49.95 47.98 51.47
N ASP A 722 48.90 48.14 52.27
CA ASP A 722 48.81 49.23 53.25
C ASP A 722 49.68 48.98 54.49
N LEU A 723 49.92 47.71 54.86
CA LEU A 723 50.96 47.34 55.81
C LEU A 723 52.36 47.73 55.29
N ARG A 724 52.70 47.36 54.05
CA ARG A 724 54.00 47.74 53.43
C ARG A 724 54.18 49.25 53.30
N ARG A 725 53.08 50.01 53.10
CA ARG A 725 53.08 51.48 53.14
C ARG A 725 53.36 51.98 54.56
N ALA A 726 52.62 51.52 55.57
CA ALA A 726 52.85 51.91 56.96
C ALA A 726 54.26 51.53 57.47
N GLU A 727 54.83 50.43 56.98
CA GLU A 727 56.23 50.04 57.22
C GLU A 727 57.22 50.99 56.53
N ALA A 728 56.97 51.39 55.29
CA ALA A 728 57.77 52.39 54.57
C ALA A 728 57.67 53.78 55.24
N ASP A 729 56.47 54.23 55.62
CA ASP A 729 56.24 55.48 56.34
C ASP A 729 56.96 55.47 57.70
N LYS A 730 56.93 54.34 58.41
CA LYS A 730 57.67 54.14 59.67
C LYS A 730 59.18 54.22 59.46
N ILE A 731 59.72 53.62 58.37
CA ILE A 731 61.14 53.71 58.01
C ILE A 731 61.52 55.15 57.63
N GLU A 732 60.68 55.86 56.89
CA GLU A 732 60.88 57.27 56.60
C GLU A 732 60.85 58.14 57.86
N LEU A 733 59.92 57.90 58.77
CA LEU A 733 59.81 58.63 60.03
C LEU A 733 60.99 58.35 60.97
N SER A 734 61.47 57.11 61.06
CA SER A 734 62.70 56.81 61.81
C SER A 734 63.94 57.41 61.14
N ALA A 735 64.04 57.36 59.81
CA ALA A 735 65.14 58.01 59.07
C ALA A 735 65.10 59.55 59.19
N LYS A 736 63.92 60.17 59.31
CA LYS A 736 63.76 61.60 59.61
C LYS A 736 64.15 61.91 61.06
N ALA A 737 63.71 61.09 62.03
CA ALA A 737 64.09 61.23 63.43
C ALA A 737 65.62 61.13 63.62
N GLU A 738 66.26 60.07 63.10
CA GLU A 738 67.72 59.93 63.17
C GLU A 738 68.48 61.05 62.44
N LYS A 739 67.92 61.64 61.37
CA LYS A 739 68.51 62.83 60.73
C LYS A 739 68.44 64.03 61.67
N THR A 740 67.28 64.32 62.26
CA THR A 740 67.14 65.42 63.23
C THR A 740 67.98 65.22 64.50
N GLU A 741 68.19 63.99 64.95
CA GLU A 741 69.05 63.67 66.10
C GLU A 741 70.53 63.84 65.76
N ARG A 742 70.96 63.40 64.56
CA ARG A 742 72.32 63.66 64.05
C ARG A 742 72.55 65.15 63.75
N GLU A 743 71.54 65.91 63.36
CA GLU A 743 71.60 67.36 63.18
C GLU A 743 71.68 68.10 64.52
N LEU A 744 70.94 67.65 65.54
CA LEU A 744 71.06 68.14 66.91
C LEU A 744 72.46 67.89 67.48
N GLN A 745 73.00 66.68 67.30
CA GLN A 745 74.37 66.35 67.71
C GLN A 745 75.42 67.16 66.93
N ARG A 746 75.26 67.33 65.60
CA ARG A 746 76.15 68.19 64.79
C ARG A 746 76.13 69.64 65.28
N ALA A 747 74.96 70.21 65.56
CA ALA A 747 74.86 71.58 66.10
C ALA A 747 75.52 71.72 67.48
N GLN A 748 75.40 70.72 68.36
CA GLN A 748 76.09 70.68 69.65
C GLN A 748 77.62 70.54 69.50
N ASP A 749 78.07 69.70 68.57
CA ASP A 749 79.48 69.52 68.23
C ASP A 749 80.08 70.79 67.59
N GLU A 750 79.36 71.45 66.70
CA GLU A 750 79.78 72.70 66.05
C GLU A 750 79.84 73.86 67.05
N LEU A 751 78.88 73.97 67.97
CA LEU A 751 78.92 74.95 69.07
C LEU A 751 80.17 74.76 69.96
N ASN A 752 80.59 73.52 70.19
CA ASN A 752 81.80 73.20 70.95
C ASN A 752 83.08 73.41 70.13
N LYS A 753 83.08 73.13 68.82
CA LYS A 753 84.23 73.31 67.90
C LYS A 753 84.45 74.77 67.49
N LEU A 754 83.41 75.60 67.46
CA LEU A 754 83.52 77.02 67.10
C LEU A 754 84.19 77.86 68.19
N ARG A 755 84.07 77.47 69.47
CA ARG A 755 84.70 78.18 70.61
C ARG A 755 86.23 78.31 70.51
N PRO A 756 87.01 77.25 70.22
CA PRO A 756 88.43 77.41 69.90
C PRO A 756 88.66 78.06 68.52
N ARG A 757 87.78 77.79 67.53
CA ARG A 757 87.91 78.32 66.16
C ARG A 757 87.92 79.85 66.08
N VAL A 758 87.17 80.54 66.95
CA VAL A 758 87.20 82.03 67.02
C VAL A 758 88.60 82.53 67.36
N LYS A 759 89.29 81.92 68.35
CA LYS A 759 90.67 82.28 68.70
C LYS A 759 91.67 81.90 67.62
N GLU A 760 91.46 80.74 66.99
CA GLU A 760 92.29 80.28 65.87
C GLU A 760 92.17 81.21 64.64
N LEU A 761 90.99 81.77 64.38
CA LEU A 761 90.74 82.71 63.27
C LEU A 761 91.49 84.05 63.43
N GLU A 762 91.67 84.51 64.68
CA GLU A 762 92.44 85.73 64.98
C GLU A 762 93.94 85.54 64.62
N GLU A 763 94.51 84.36 64.91
CA GLU A 763 95.87 84.00 64.53
C GLU A 763 95.99 83.70 63.02
N GLN A 764 95.01 82.98 62.45
CA GLN A 764 94.95 82.70 61.01
C GLN A 764 94.87 83.99 60.18
N MET A 765 94.25 85.08 60.67
CA MET A 765 94.25 86.39 59.99
C MET A 765 95.65 87.02 59.81
N HIS A 766 96.65 86.59 60.59
CA HIS A 766 98.05 86.97 60.41
C HIS A 766 98.85 85.96 59.55
N LYS A 767 98.30 84.74 59.35
CA LYS A 767 98.87 83.68 58.51
C LYS A 767 98.38 83.80 57.06
N LEU A 768 97.07 83.99 56.87
CA LEU A 768 96.38 84.22 55.59
C LEU A 768 96.93 85.41 54.80
N ARG A 769 97.46 86.46 55.45
CA ARG A 769 98.14 87.58 54.77
C ARG A 769 99.44 87.16 54.07
N ARG A 770 100.13 86.13 54.57
CA ARG A 770 101.34 85.56 53.94
C ARG A 770 100.96 84.50 52.92
N GLU A 771 100.00 83.64 53.27
CA GLU A 771 99.47 82.60 52.38
C GLU A 771 98.79 83.19 51.14
N LYS A 772 98.17 84.39 51.23
CA LYS A 772 97.65 85.13 50.07
C LYS A 772 98.71 85.38 48.99
N ALA A 773 99.97 85.65 49.35
CA ALA A 773 101.02 85.88 48.37
C ALA A 773 101.36 84.59 47.61
N ALA A 774 101.59 83.49 48.33
CA ALA A 774 101.82 82.17 47.73
C ALA A 774 100.61 81.69 46.90
N ALA A 775 99.38 81.98 47.35
CA ALA A 775 98.16 81.63 46.64
C ALA A 775 97.95 82.40 45.31
N GLN A 776 98.69 83.50 45.06
CA GLN A 776 98.67 84.17 43.76
C GLN A 776 99.53 83.42 42.73
N GLU A 777 100.74 82.99 43.11
CA GLU A 777 101.58 82.13 42.28
C GLU A 777 100.91 80.77 42.02
N GLU A 778 100.26 80.21 43.04
CA GLU A 778 99.47 78.98 42.92
C GLU A 778 98.22 79.17 42.04
N ALA A 779 97.64 80.38 41.97
CA ALA A 779 96.51 80.68 41.09
C ALA A 779 96.90 80.75 39.61
N GLU A 780 98.11 81.23 39.29
CA GLU A 780 98.64 81.21 37.92
C GLU A 780 98.91 79.78 37.43
N PHE A 781 99.49 78.94 38.30
CA PHE A 781 99.62 77.49 38.02
C PHE A 781 98.26 76.80 37.85
N LYS A 782 97.29 77.10 38.73
CA LYS A 782 95.91 76.61 38.61
C LYS A 782 95.23 77.12 37.34
N SER A 783 95.54 78.32 36.85
CA SER A 783 95.01 78.84 35.57
C SER A 783 95.43 77.96 34.38
N GLN A 784 96.69 77.52 34.34
CA GLN A 784 97.17 76.59 33.31
C GLN A 784 96.49 75.21 33.42
N GLN A 785 96.28 74.72 34.65
CA GLN A 785 95.48 73.51 34.89
C GLN A 785 94.01 73.69 34.46
N TYR A 786 93.40 74.86 34.68
CA TYR A 786 92.04 75.17 34.23
C TYR A 786 91.93 75.14 32.70
N THR A 787 92.90 75.67 31.94
CA THR A 787 92.88 75.56 30.47
C THR A 787 92.99 74.11 29.98
N ASN A 788 93.79 73.27 30.64
CA ASN A 788 93.88 71.84 30.30
C ASN A 788 92.57 71.10 30.66
N ALA A 789 92.03 71.35 31.85
CA ALA A 789 90.73 70.83 32.28
C ALA A 789 89.58 71.32 31.39
N GLN A 790 89.65 72.54 30.84
CA GLN A 790 88.67 73.07 29.89
C GLN A 790 88.73 72.35 28.54
N GLY A 791 89.93 71.96 28.08
CA GLY A 791 90.10 71.08 26.92
C GLY A 791 89.46 69.71 27.15
N LEU A 792 89.76 69.06 28.29
CA LEU A 792 89.14 67.79 28.68
C LEU A 792 87.62 67.90 28.80
N LEU A 793 87.10 68.95 29.45
CA LEU A 793 85.68 69.24 29.55
C LEU A 793 85.02 69.55 28.20
N THR A 794 85.79 69.87 27.15
CA THR A 794 85.25 70.03 25.79
C THR A 794 85.12 68.65 25.13
N SER A 795 86.17 67.83 25.15
CA SER A 795 86.11 66.44 24.70
C SER A 795 85.02 65.61 25.40
N MET A 796 84.85 65.78 26.72
CA MET A 796 83.76 65.13 27.49
C MET A 796 82.36 65.65 27.09
N ARG A 797 82.23 66.90 26.64
CA ARG A 797 80.96 67.41 26.06
C ARG A 797 80.71 66.83 24.69
N ASP A 798 81.74 66.73 23.85
CA ASP A 798 81.63 66.15 22.50
C ASP A 798 81.19 64.68 22.61
N GLN A 799 81.83 63.89 23.49
CA GLN A 799 81.38 62.53 23.86
C GLN A 799 79.95 62.50 24.41
N THR A 800 79.56 63.49 25.24
CA THR A 800 78.16 63.60 25.71
C THR A 800 77.19 63.86 24.56
N THR A 801 77.59 64.63 23.53
CA THR A 801 76.76 64.83 22.34
C THR A 801 76.69 63.60 21.44
N GLU A 802 77.79 62.85 21.29
CA GLU A 802 77.83 61.59 20.55
C GLU A 802 76.93 60.53 21.19
N LEU A 803 77.06 60.32 22.51
CA LEU A 803 76.16 59.47 23.30
C LEU A 803 74.70 59.94 23.22
N SER A 804 74.46 61.25 23.14
CA SER A 804 73.11 61.82 22.96
C SER A 804 72.55 61.64 21.53
N VAL A 805 73.40 61.42 20.53
CA VAL A 805 72.99 61.03 19.17
C VAL A 805 72.70 59.54 19.12
N GLN A 806 73.59 58.69 19.65
CA GLN A 806 73.37 57.24 19.77
C GLN A 806 72.09 56.92 20.56
N LEU A 807 71.79 57.68 21.62
CA LEU A 807 70.55 57.58 22.42
C LEU A 807 69.30 58.13 21.72
N LYS A 808 69.45 58.90 20.63
CA LYS A 808 68.32 59.28 19.74
C LYS A 808 68.13 58.27 18.62
N GLU A 809 69.22 57.75 18.06
CA GLU A 809 69.20 56.75 17.00
C GLU A 809 68.59 55.43 17.50
N SER A 810 69.05 54.92 18.65
CA SER A 810 68.45 53.75 19.30
C SER A 810 66.99 53.95 19.72
N LYS A 811 66.55 55.18 19.98
CA LYS A 811 65.13 55.51 20.18
C LYS A 811 64.34 55.49 18.88
N SER A 812 64.85 56.09 17.81
CA SER A 812 64.22 56.06 16.49
C SER A 812 64.11 54.62 15.95
N GLN A 813 65.10 53.77 16.24
CA GLN A 813 65.05 52.33 15.96
C GLN A 813 63.94 51.65 16.78
N ALA A 814 63.86 51.91 18.09
CA ALA A 814 62.78 51.39 18.93
C ALA A 814 61.38 51.87 18.47
N GLU A 815 61.24 53.15 18.13
CA GLU A 815 60.01 53.75 17.59
C GLU A 815 59.60 53.06 16.27
N SER A 816 60.54 52.78 15.36
CA SER A 816 60.24 52.02 14.12
C SER A 816 59.83 50.56 14.38
N LEU A 817 60.41 49.90 15.39
CA LEU A 817 60.01 48.55 15.80
C LEU A 817 58.65 48.53 16.52
N GLU A 818 58.29 49.61 17.22
CA GLU A 818 56.93 49.80 17.76
C GLU A 818 55.91 50.00 16.63
N GLU A 819 56.25 50.76 15.58
CA GLU A 819 55.40 50.90 14.38
C GLU A 819 55.22 49.56 13.65
N GLU A 820 56.30 48.79 13.42
CA GLU A 820 56.21 47.44 12.84
C GLU A 820 55.37 46.48 13.70
N LEU A 821 55.51 46.53 15.03
CA LEU A 821 54.68 45.73 15.94
C LEU A 821 53.19 46.11 15.89
N VAL A 822 52.87 47.40 15.69
CA VAL A 822 51.49 47.86 15.52
C VAL A 822 50.92 47.43 14.16
N GLU A 823 51.73 47.48 13.08
CA GLU A 823 51.36 46.97 11.76
C GLU A 823 51.07 45.46 11.80
N VAL A 824 51.95 44.66 12.43
CA VAL A 824 51.74 43.21 12.62
C VAL A 824 50.51 42.91 13.46
N GLN A 825 50.25 43.69 14.52
CA GLN A 825 49.02 43.55 15.33
C GLN A 825 47.77 43.91 14.53
N ARG A 826 47.81 44.93 13.66
CA ARG A 826 46.70 45.30 12.76
C ARG A 826 46.38 44.16 11.79
N LEU A 827 47.41 43.62 11.11
CA LEU A 827 47.28 42.51 10.17
C LEU A 827 46.78 41.22 10.87
N LEU A 828 47.22 40.95 12.10
CA LEU A 828 46.72 39.82 12.90
C LEU A 828 45.23 39.99 13.26
N GLN A 829 44.80 41.19 13.64
CA GLN A 829 43.38 41.46 13.90
C GLN A 829 42.53 41.35 12.62
N GLU A 830 43.05 41.80 11.47
CA GLU A 830 42.37 41.66 10.17
C GLU A 830 42.23 40.18 9.80
N ARG A 831 43.30 39.38 9.89
CA ARG A 831 43.24 37.92 9.70
C ARG A 831 42.32 37.21 10.69
N THR A 832 42.19 37.73 11.91
CA THR A 832 41.24 37.20 12.91
C THR A 832 39.80 37.48 12.47
N ARG A 833 39.48 38.71 12.03
CA ARG A 833 38.17 39.10 11.50
C ARG A 833 37.83 38.33 10.22
N GLU A 834 38.78 38.16 9.30
CA GLU A 834 38.63 37.31 8.10
C GLU A 834 38.28 35.86 8.51
N GLY A 835 39.02 35.28 9.46
CA GLY A 835 38.72 33.95 10.01
C GLY A 835 37.33 33.85 10.67
N GLU A 836 36.87 34.90 11.33
CA GLU A 836 35.52 34.98 11.91
C GLU A 836 34.43 35.08 10.84
N THR A 837 34.63 35.88 9.79
CA THR A 837 33.68 35.96 8.67
C THR A 837 33.61 34.66 7.88
N MET A 838 34.73 33.97 7.66
CA MET A 838 34.73 32.63 7.04
C MET A 838 34.01 31.61 7.92
N ARG A 839 34.27 31.57 9.24
CA ARG A 839 33.53 30.69 10.16
C ARG A 839 32.03 30.98 10.15
N ARG A 840 31.63 32.26 10.06
CA ARG A 840 30.22 32.65 9.95
C ARG A 840 29.59 32.20 8.64
N LEU A 841 30.27 32.42 7.51
CA LEU A 841 29.77 32.01 6.20
C LEU A 841 29.63 30.49 6.06
N LEU A 842 30.53 29.72 6.69
CA LEU A 842 30.38 28.26 6.80
C LEU A 842 29.16 27.88 7.63
N ALA A 843 28.97 28.47 8.82
CA ALA A 843 27.79 28.22 9.65
C ALA A 843 26.47 28.62 8.95
N ASP A 844 26.44 29.74 8.23
CA ASP A 844 25.32 30.18 7.40
C ASP A 844 25.02 29.19 6.25
N VAL A 845 26.04 28.53 5.69
CA VAL A 845 25.90 27.51 4.63
C VAL A 845 25.43 26.18 5.23
N ASP A 846 25.98 25.77 6.36
CA ASP A 846 25.58 24.56 7.09
C ASP A 846 24.12 24.70 7.54
N GLU A 847 23.70 25.82 8.12
CA GLU A 847 22.29 26.06 8.48
C GLU A 847 21.36 26.01 7.24
N ARG A 848 21.81 26.50 6.08
CA ARG A 848 21.07 26.39 4.80
C ARG A 848 21.04 24.96 4.24
N ALA A 849 22.02 24.12 4.55
CA ALA A 849 21.99 22.69 4.24
C ALA A 849 21.04 21.96 5.20
N ASP A 850 21.15 22.23 6.50
CA ASP A 850 20.36 21.61 7.57
C ASP A 850 18.87 21.95 7.47
N THR A 851 18.53 23.21 7.12
CA THR A 851 17.14 23.61 6.84
C THR A 851 16.58 22.88 5.61
N LYS A 852 17.34 22.75 4.51
CA LYS A 852 16.93 21.92 3.36
C LYS A 852 16.78 20.45 3.73
N VAL A 853 17.65 19.89 4.58
CA VAL A 853 17.53 18.51 5.06
C VAL A 853 16.27 18.34 5.91
N ARG A 854 15.94 19.30 6.79
CA ARG A 854 14.68 19.30 7.56
C ARG A 854 13.45 19.44 6.66
N GLU A 855 13.48 20.32 5.65
CA GLU A 855 12.39 20.42 4.67
C GLU A 855 12.21 19.13 3.87
N MET A 856 13.30 18.50 3.42
CA MET A 856 13.24 17.25 2.65
C MET A 856 12.78 16.07 3.50
N ARG A 857 13.16 16.03 4.79
CA ARG A 857 12.60 15.10 5.78
C ARG A 857 11.10 15.34 5.99
N GLY A 858 10.67 16.58 6.27
CA GLY A 858 9.26 16.92 6.44
C GLY A 858 8.40 16.62 5.20
N ARG A 859 8.93 16.84 3.99
CA ARG A 859 8.28 16.44 2.72
C ARG A 859 8.16 14.91 2.59
N MET A 860 9.18 14.17 3.01
CA MET A 860 9.17 12.70 3.01
C MET A 860 8.21 12.14 4.07
N GLU A 861 8.23 12.70 5.27
CA GLU A 861 7.33 12.35 6.38
C GLU A 861 5.87 12.63 6.01
N ALA A 862 5.56 13.79 5.43
CA ALA A 862 4.23 14.10 4.91
C ALA A 862 3.77 13.15 3.78
N ALA A 863 4.68 12.78 2.87
CA ALA A 863 4.37 11.82 1.80
C ALA A 863 4.17 10.38 2.33
N ILE A 864 4.84 10.01 3.43
CA ILE A 864 4.60 8.75 4.14
C ILE A 864 3.24 8.80 4.83
N GLU A 865 2.92 9.88 5.54
CA GLU A 865 1.62 10.12 6.18
C GLU A 865 0.43 10.11 5.19
N GLU A 866 0.62 10.66 3.99
CA GLU A 866 -0.40 10.63 2.92
C GLU A 866 -0.53 9.22 2.33
N ARG A 867 0.59 8.51 2.12
CA ARG A 867 0.59 7.11 1.71
C ARG A 867 -0.10 6.21 2.75
N GLU A 868 0.13 6.42 4.04
CA GLU A 868 -0.49 5.66 5.13
C GLU A 868 -1.99 5.95 5.25
N ARG A 869 -2.43 7.21 5.11
CA ARG A 869 -3.87 7.54 4.98
C ARG A 869 -4.52 6.79 3.82
N ILE A 870 -3.90 6.83 2.64
CA ILE A 870 -4.42 6.14 1.44
C ILE A 870 -4.40 4.61 1.62
N GLU A 871 -3.44 4.04 2.37
CA GLU A 871 -3.40 2.62 2.71
C GLU A 871 -4.53 2.25 3.70
N ASP A 872 -4.81 3.06 4.71
CA ASP A 872 -5.93 2.85 5.64
C ASP A 872 -7.30 3.06 4.98
N GLU A 873 -7.46 4.08 4.14
CA GLU A 873 -8.67 4.35 3.36
C GLU A 873 -8.93 3.23 2.35
N SER A 874 -7.91 2.79 1.62
CA SER A 874 -8.04 1.66 0.70
C SER A 874 -8.29 0.34 1.42
N SER A 875 -7.68 0.11 2.60
CA SER A 875 -7.96 -1.10 3.39
C SER A 875 -9.36 -1.11 3.98
N THR A 876 -9.87 0.04 4.44
CA THR A 876 -11.25 0.16 4.96
C THR A 876 -12.28 0.11 3.84
N LEU A 877 -12.01 0.69 2.66
CA LEU A 877 -12.84 0.58 1.47
C LEU A 877 -12.85 -0.86 0.92
N ALA A 878 -11.70 -1.55 0.92
CA ALA A 878 -11.62 -2.97 0.59
C ALA A 878 -12.42 -3.84 1.58
N ARG A 879 -12.37 -3.55 2.89
CA ARG A 879 -13.20 -4.21 3.91
C ARG A 879 -14.70 -3.93 3.74
N ARG A 880 -15.10 -2.75 3.26
CA ARG A 880 -16.51 -2.45 2.89
C ARG A 880 -16.94 -3.26 1.66
N LYS A 881 -16.19 -3.17 0.55
CA LYS A 881 -16.46 -3.93 -0.68
C LYS A 881 -16.43 -5.46 -0.47
N ALA A 882 -15.59 -5.96 0.44
CA ALA A 882 -15.60 -7.37 0.83
C ALA A 882 -16.96 -7.77 1.43
N ARG A 883 -17.44 -7.04 2.43
CA ARG A 883 -18.76 -7.25 3.08
C ARG A 883 -19.91 -7.09 2.09
N GLU A 884 -19.90 -6.05 1.25
CA GLU A 884 -20.86 -5.85 0.17
C GLU A 884 -20.89 -7.06 -0.78
N SER A 885 -19.71 -7.61 -1.13
CA SER A 885 -19.62 -8.83 -1.95
C SER A 885 -20.14 -10.07 -1.22
N GLU A 886 -20.00 -10.16 0.10
CA GLU A 886 -20.50 -11.27 0.93
C GLU A 886 -22.01 -11.18 1.11
N GLU A 887 -22.57 -9.98 1.29
CA GLU A 887 -24.01 -9.74 1.26
C GLU A 887 -24.62 -10.06 -0.10
N LEU A 888 -23.98 -9.66 -1.20
CA LEU A 888 -24.43 -10.02 -2.56
C LEU A 888 -24.33 -11.53 -2.79
N LYS A 889 -23.27 -12.21 -2.32
CA LYS A 889 -23.18 -13.69 -2.31
C LYS A 889 -24.21 -14.33 -1.35
N GLY A 890 -24.68 -13.62 -0.32
CA GLY A 890 -25.79 -14.03 0.53
C GLY A 890 -27.10 -14.02 -0.25
N LYS A 891 -27.45 -12.85 -0.78
CA LYS A 891 -28.64 -12.58 -1.61
C LYS A 891 -28.69 -13.51 -2.84
N ILE A 892 -27.57 -13.76 -3.51
CA ILE A 892 -27.50 -14.73 -4.62
C ILE A 892 -27.85 -16.15 -4.14
N ARG A 893 -27.27 -16.63 -3.03
CA ARG A 893 -27.61 -17.95 -2.48
C ARG A 893 -29.05 -18.02 -1.93
N GLU A 894 -29.64 -16.91 -1.52
CA GLU A 894 -31.05 -16.82 -1.10
C GLU A 894 -31.95 -16.94 -2.33
N LEU A 895 -31.73 -16.12 -3.35
CA LEU A 895 -32.42 -16.21 -4.66
C LEU A 895 -32.23 -17.58 -5.32
N GLU A 896 -31.06 -18.22 -5.22
CA GLU A 896 -30.85 -19.59 -5.70
C GLU A 896 -31.70 -20.63 -4.94
N ARG A 897 -31.99 -20.43 -3.65
CA ARG A 897 -32.86 -21.31 -2.87
C ARG A 897 -34.33 -21.04 -3.19
N GLU A 898 -34.71 -19.77 -3.35
CA GLU A 898 -36.05 -19.37 -3.79
C GLU A 898 -36.36 -19.91 -5.18
N VAL A 899 -35.44 -19.75 -6.16
CA VAL A 899 -35.55 -20.36 -7.50
C VAL A 899 -35.68 -21.87 -7.40
N LYS A 900 -34.90 -22.55 -6.54
CA LYS A 900 -35.03 -24.00 -6.33
C LYS A 900 -36.37 -24.40 -5.70
N SER A 901 -36.93 -23.60 -4.77
CA SER A 901 -38.28 -23.81 -4.25
C SER A 901 -39.32 -23.65 -5.35
N LEU A 902 -39.26 -22.55 -6.10
CA LEU A 902 -40.18 -22.25 -7.20
C LEU A 902 -40.10 -23.27 -8.35
N THR A 903 -38.93 -23.84 -8.64
CA THR A 903 -38.83 -24.97 -9.60
C THR A 903 -39.47 -26.23 -9.05
N ASN A 904 -39.27 -26.56 -7.76
CA ASN A 904 -39.92 -27.72 -7.14
C ASN A 904 -41.46 -27.53 -7.12
N GLU A 905 -41.94 -26.35 -6.72
CA GLU A 905 -43.36 -25.99 -6.71
C GLU A 905 -43.95 -26.04 -8.13
N ARG A 906 -43.24 -25.54 -9.14
CA ARG A 906 -43.61 -25.68 -10.56
C ARG A 906 -43.68 -27.15 -10.97
N ASP A 907 -42.71 -27.97 -10.60
CA ASP A 907 -42.64 -29.37 -11.00
C ASP A 907 -43.76 -30.18 -10.34
N GLU A 908 -44.03 -29.97 -9.05
CA GLU A 908 -45.21 -30.52 -8.36
C GLU A 908 -46.53 -30.04 -9.01
N LEU A 909 -46.62 -28.77 -9.42
CA LEU A 909 -47.80 -28.24 -10.12
C LEU A 909 -47.97 -28.85 -11.51
N GLU A 910 -46.88 -29.13 -12.23
CA GLU A 910 -46.93 -29.86 -13.49
C GLU A 910 -47.25 -31.35 -13.28
N GLU A 911 -46.77 -32.00 -12.22
CA GLU A 911 -47.19 -33.36 -11.86
C GLU A 911 -48.68 -33.41 -11.52
N ARG A 912 -49.17 -32.50 -10.68
CA ARG A 912 -50.61 -32.32 -10.42
C ARG A 912 -51.37 -32.06 -11.72
N GLN A 913 -50.84 -31.26 -12.65
CA GLN A 913 -51.47 -31.03 -13.96
C GLN A 913 -51.46 -32.30 -14.84
N ARG A 914 -50.39 -33.11 -14.82
CA ARG A 914 -50.29 -34.40 -15.51
C ARG A 914 -51.27 -35.42 -14.93
N GLU A 915 -51.45 -35.46 -13.61
CA GLU A 915 -52.49 -36.26 -12.97
C GLU A 915 -53.90 -35.77 -13.35
N TRP A 916 -54.16 -34.46 -13.31
CA TRP A 916 -55.46 -33.91 -13.71
C TRP A 916 -55.78 -34.13 -15.20
N LYS A 917 -54.76 -34.19 -16.07
CA LYS A 917 -54.89 -34.66 -17.45
C LYS A 917 -55.25 -36.15 -17.47
N ARG A 918 -54.44 -37.04 -16.88
CA ARG A 918 -54.75 -38.49 -16.82
C ARG A 918 -56.16 -38.79 -16.27
N ARG A 919 -56.56 -38.16 -15.16
CA ARG A 919 -57.91 -38.29 -14.59
C ARG A 919 -59.01 -37.82 -15.53
N ARG A 920 -58.76 -36.78 -16.35
CA ARG A 920 -59.69 -36.34 -17.39
C ARG A 920 -59.72 -37.36 -18.53
N ASP A 921 -58.55 -37.77 -19.03
CA ASP A 921 -58.43 -38.72 -20.14
C ASP A 921 -59.05 -40.09 -19.78
N GLU A 922 -58.95 -40.50 -18.51
CA GLU A 922 -59.64 -41.65 -17.90
C GLU A 922 -61.16 -41.46 -17.85
N LEU A 923 -61.64 -40.29 -17.42
CA LEU A 923 -63.08 -39.96 -17.41
C LEU A 923 -63.66 -39.85 -18.82
N GLU A 924 -62.93 -39.28 -19.77
CA GLU A 924 -63.29 -39.19 -21.19
C GLU A 924 -63.30 -40.59 -21.84
N ALA A 925 -62.37 -41.48 -21.47
CA ALA A 925 -62.38 -42.89 -21.87
C ALA A 925 -63.54 -43.70 -21.23
N ILE A 926 -64.03 -43.29 -20.06
CA ILE A 926 -65.25 -43.86 -19.44
C ILE A 926 -66.50 -43.30 -20.13
N GLU A 927 -66.55 -41.99 -20.41
CA GLU A 927 -67.65 -41.35 -21.12
C GLU A 927 -67.78 -41.88 -22.56
N SER A 928 -66.68 -42.07 -23.28
CA SER A 928 -66.68 -42.64 -24.63
C SER A 928 -67.13 -44.10 -24.65
N LYS A 929 -66.76 -44.90 -23.63
CA LYS A 929 -67.26 -46.27 -23.47
C LYS A 929 -68.75 -46.28 -23.17
N ALA A 930 -69.20 -45.46 -22.21
CA ALA A 930 -70.61 -45.32 -21.89
C ALA A 930 -71.42 -44.80 -23.10
N SER A 931 -70.88 -43.89 -23.90
CA SER A 931 -71.53 -43.43 -25.12
C SER A 931 -71.63 -44.55 -26.16
N ALA A 932 -70.55 -45.31 -26.39
CA ALA A 932 -70.56 -46.48 -27.27
C ALA A 932 -71.56 -47.54 -26.80
N GLU A 933 -71.58 -47.88 -25.51
CA GLU A 933 -72.60 -48.75 -24.90
C GLU A 933 -74.03 -48.20 -25.12
N THR A 934 -74.25 -46.89 -25.05
CA THR A 934 -75.57 -46.32 -25.41
C THR A 934 -75.88 -46.37 -26.90
N GLU A 935 -74.88 -46.39 -27.78
CA GLU A 935 -75.08 -46.57 -29.22
C GLU A 935 -75.30 -48.03 -29.60
N GLU A 936 -74.65 -48.98 -28.92
CA GLU A 936 -74.97 -50.40 -28.98
C GLU A 936 -76.38 -50.67 -28.42
N MET A 937 -76.78 -50.04 -27.32
CA MET A 937 -78.17 -50.09 -26.83
C MET A 937 -79.17 -49.44 -27.81
N ARG A 938 -78.84 -48.32 -28.46
CA ARG A 938 -79.71 -47.70 -29.50
C ARG A 938 -79.82 -48.58 -30.74
N THR A 939 -78.72 -49.17 -31.20
CA THR A 939 -78.71 -50.01 -32.41
C THR A 939 -79.38 -51.35 -32.16
N THR A 940 -79.18 -52.00 -31.01
CA THR A 940 -79.95 -53.20 -30.62
C THR A 940 -81.43 -52.90 -30.43
N VAL A 941 -81.82 -51.77 -29.82
CA VAL A 941 -83.23 -51.33 -29.79
C VAL A 941 -83.78 -51.05 -31.19
N SER A 942 -82.98 -50.50 -32.11
CA SER A 942 -83.38 -50.29 -33.51
C SER A 942 -83.53 -51.61 -34.26
N GLN A 943 -82.64 -52.58 -34.03
CA GLN A 943 -82.74 -53.93 -34.57
C GLN A 943 -84.00 -54.63 -34.04
N LEU A 944 -84.26 -54.58 -32.73
CA LEU A 944 -85.46 -55.13 -32.11
C LEU A 944 -86.75 -54.46 -32.63
N ARG A 945 -86.74 -53.15 -32.90
CA ARG A 945 -87.86 -52.47 -33.60
C ARG A 945 -88.04 -53.00 -35.02
N SER A 946 -86.96 -53.11 -35.81
CA SER A 946 -87.06 -53.68 -37.17
C SER A 946 -87.46 -55.16 -37.19
N ALA A 947 -87.09 -55.93 -36.17
CA ALA A 947 -87.53 -57.31 -35.96
C ALA A 947 -89.01 -57.37 -35.56
N LEU A 948 -89.48 -56.42 -34.76
CA LEU A 948 -90.89 -56.26 -34.43
C LEU A 948 -91.69 -55.87 -35.69
N ASP A 949 -91.28 -54.85 -36.44
CA ASP A 949 -91.93 -54.40 -37.69
C ASP A 949 -91.96 -55.50 -38.76
N THR A 950 -90.87 -56.29 -38.89
CA THR A 950 -90.85 -57.45 -39.79
C THR A 950 -91.72 -58.60 -39.28
N SER A 951 -91.82 -58.82 -37.97
CA SER A 951 -92.78 -59.78 -37.41
C SER A 951 -94.24 -59.31 -37.56
N GLU A 952 -94.53 -58.02 -37.42
CA GLU A 952 -95.87 -57.45 -37.64
C GLU A 952 -96.27 -57.53 -39.12
N THR A 953 -95.35 -57.27 -40.05
CA THR A 953 -95.62 -57.41 -41.49
C THR A 953 -95.80 -58.89 -41.87
N GLN A 954 -94.99 -59.81 -41.32
CA GLN A 954 -95.22 -61.26 -41.47
C GLN A 954 -96.55 -61.71 -40.86
N LEU A 955 -96.97 -61.17 -39.72
CA LEU A 955 -98.29 -61.44 -39.14
C LEU A 955 -99.42 -60.89 -40.03
N ARG A 956 -99.32 -59.63 -40.50
CA ARG A 956 -100.29 -59.03 -41.43
C ARG A 956 -100.39 -59.79 -42.75
N ASP A 957 -99.27 -60.26 -43.30
CA ASP A 957 -99.25 -61.04 -44.54
C ASP A 957 -99.70 -62.48 -44.31
N GLY A 958 -99.40 -63.08 -43.16
CA GLY A 958 -100.00 -64.34 -42.71
C GLY A 958 -101.50 -64.23 -42.47
N GLU A 959 -102.00 -63.08 -42.02
CA GLU A 959 -103.43 -62.78 -41.90
C GLU A 959 -104.10 -62.54 -43.25
N LYS A 960 -103.43 -61.86 -44.20
CA LYS A 960 -103.88 -61.79 -45.61
C LYS A 960 -103.96 -63.19 -46.21
N GLN A 961 -102.91 -63.99 -46.10
CA GLN A 961 -102.89 -65.39 -46.58
C GLN A 961 -103.97 -66.25 -45.91
N ARG A 962 -104.19 -66.13 -44.59
CA ARG A 962 -105.32 -66.78 -43.90
C ARG A 962 -106.67 -66.25 -44.37
N GLY A 963 -106.78 -64.96 -44.69
CA GLY A 963 -107.96 -64.32 -45.27
C GLY A 963 -108.27 -64.81 -46.68
N ASP A 964 -107.24 -64.97 -47.52
CA ASP A 964 -107.37 -65.47 -48.89
C ASP A 964 -107.56 -66.99 -48.92
N LEU A 965 -106.96 -67.73 -47.98
CA LEU A 965 -107.30 -69.14 -47.73
C LEU A 965 -108.73 -69.29 -47.20
N ARG A 966 -109.24 -68.35 -46.39
CA ARG A 966 -110.67 -68.31 -46.01
C ARG A 966 -111.55 -67.99 -47.22
N LYS A 967 -111.20 -67.01 -48.07
CA LYS A 967 -111.92 -66.74 -49.33
C LYS A 967 -111.91 -67.97 -50.24
N MET A 968 -110.78 -68.67 -50.39
CA MET A 968 -110.68 -69.91 -51.17
C MET A 968 -111.45 -71.07 -50.53
N LEU A 969 -111.50 -71.14 -49.19
CA LEU A 969 -112.34 -72.09 -48.46
C LEU A 969 -113.83 -71.76 -48.63
N ASP A 970 -114.20 -70.48 -48.65
CA ASP A 970 -115.58 -70.03 -48.78
C ASP A 970 -116.05 -69.98 -50.25
N ASP A 971 -115.14 -69.83 -51.22
CA ASP A 971 -115.37 -70.04 -52.66
C ASP A 971 -115.47 -71.53 -52.98
N SER A 972 -114.61 -72.37 -52.39
CA SER A 972 -114.75 -73.82 -52.52
C SER A 972 -115.98 -74.33 -51.77
N ARG A 973 -116.36 -73.76 -50.62
CA ARG A 973 -117.67 -73.98 -49.99
C ARG A 973 -118.81 -73.48 -50.86
N GLN A 974 -118.74 -72.31 -51.49
CA GLN A 974 -119.76 -71.86 -52.43
C GLN A 974 -119.85 -72.75 -53.67
N ARG A 975 -118.74 -73.31 -54.15
CA ARG A 975 -118.73 -74.36 -55.19
C ARG A 975 -119.33 -75.65 -54.66
N TYR A 976 -119.01 -76.07 -53.43
CA TYR A 976 -119.61 -77.22 -52.75
C TYR A 976 -121.08 -77.00 -52.38
N GLU A 977 -121.55 -75.77 -52.17
CA GLU A 977 -122.96 -75.44 -51.96
C GLU A 977 -123.70 -75.14 -53.26
N LYS A 978 -123.01 -74.85 -54.37
CA LYS A 978 -123.60 -74.91 -55.71
C LYS A 978 -123.76 -76.37 -56.06
N LEU A 979 -122.66 -77.14 -56.05
CA LEU A 979 -122.67 -78.59 -56.17
C LEU A 979 -123.61 -79.29 -55.16
N ALA A 980 -123.84 -78.77 -53.95
CA ALA A 980 -124.81 -79.30 -52.97
C ALA A 980 -126.15 -78.55 -52.93
N ARG A 981 -126.39 -77.55 -53.80
CA ARG A 981 -127.73 -77.16 -54.24
C ARG A 981 -128.13 -78.05 -55.43
N ASP A 982 -127.23 -78.29 -56.38
CA ASP A 982 -127.37 -79.23 -57.50
C ASP A 982 -127.58 -80.67 -56.97
N LEU A 983 -126.69 -81.11 -56.07
CA LEU A 983 -126.76 -82.39 -55.37
C LEU A 983 -127.80 -82.40 -54.25
N LYS A 984 -128.48 -81.29 -53.90
CA LYS A 984 -129.71 -81.28 -53.07
C LYS A 984 -131.00 -81.13 -53.89
N THR A 985 -130.93 -80.70 -55.14
CA THR A 985 -131.95 -80.98 -56.15
C THR A 985 -131.88 -82.43 -56.63
N ALA A 986 -130.73 -83.12 -56.44
CA ALA A 986 -130.61 -84.58 -56.55
C ALA A 986 -130.92 -85.33 -55.22
N GLN A 987 -130.38 -84.90 -54.07
CA GLN A 987 -130.65 -85.47 -52.73
C GLN A 987 -131.92 -84.94 -52.07
N SER A 988 -132.75 -84.19 -52.79
CA SER A 988 -134.21 -84.22 -52.57
C SER A 988 -134.76 -85.67 -52.68
N LYS A 989 -133.96 -86.61 -53.20
CA LYS A 989 -134.17 -88.06 -53.19
C LYS A 989 -133.28 -88.87 -52.22
N LEU A 990 -132.52 -88.30 -51.26
CA LEU A 990 -131.95 -89.11 -50.15
C LEU A 990 -131.58 -88.31 -48.86
N VAL A 991 -131.71 -88.97 -47.70
CA VAL A 991 -132.00 -88.33 -46.40
C VAL A 991 -130.83 -88.33 -45.39
N ALA A 992 -130.57 -87.15 -44.81
CA ALA A 992 -130.11 -86.75 -43.45
C ALA A 992 -129.04 -87.51 -42.60
N GLY A 993 -128.26 -86.70 -41.84
CA GLY A 993 -127.62 -87.03 -40.55
C GLY A 993 -126.08 -87.18 -40.54
N SER A 994 -125.34 -87.05 -39.42
CA SER A 994 -125.59 -86.39 -38.11
C SER A 994 -124.32 -86.34 -37.23
N SER A 995 -124.06 -85.20 -36.54
CA SER A 995 -123.29 -85.08 -35.26
C SER A 995 -121.80 -85.48 -35.17
N ARG A 996 -121.06 -85.34 -34.04
CA ARG A 996 -120.71 -84.17 -33.16
C ARG A 996 -119.88 -84.65 -31.92
N SER A 997 -118.64 -84.18 -31.69
CA SER A 997 -117.83 -84.35 -30.44
C SER A 997 -116.44 -83.67 -30.58
N SER A 998 -115.56 -83.50 -29.57
CA SER A 998 -115.68 -83.06 -28.15
C SER A 998 -114.27 -82.66 -27.60
N MET A 999 -114.18 -81.99 -26.44
CA MET A 999 -112.93 -81.49 -25.81
C MET A 999 -112.05 -82.53 -25.09
N ASP A 1000 -110.72 -82.26 -25.02
CA ASP A 1000 -109.85 -82.17 -23.81
C ASP A 1000 -108.57 -81.34 -24.22
N SER A 1001 -107.43 -81.10 -23.52
CA SER A 1001 -106.83 -81.51 -22.22
C SER A 1001 -105.73 -80.53 -21.75
N THR A 1002 -105.04 -80.79 -20.62
CA THR A 1002 -103.86 -80.06 -20.07
C THR A 1002 -102.93 -80.98 -19.23
N ARG A 1003 -101.65 -80.60 -18.92
CA ARG A 1003 -100.97 -80.85 -17.60
C ARG A 1003 -99.53 -80.24 -17.41
N SER A 1004 -99.22 -79.88 -16.14
CA SER A 1004 -97.99 -79.46 -15.39
C SER A 1004 -96.62 -80.18 -15.63
N GLY A 1005 -95.46 -79.90 -14.99
CA GLY A 1005 -94.99 -79.10 -13.80
C GLY A 1005 -93.52 -79.50 -13.40
N ASN A 1006 -92.87 -79.23 -12.24
CA ASN A 1006 -93.07 -78.35 -11.05
C ASN A 1006 -91.92 -78.54 -9.97
N GLY A 1007 -91.27 -77.48 -9.42
CA GLY A 1007 -90.42 -77.50 -8.17
C GLY A 1007 -88.97 -76.95 -8.31
N GLY A 1008 -88.21 -76.51 -7.28
CA GLY A 1008 -88.40 -76.31 -5.81
C GLY A 1008 -87.32 -77.05 -4.94
N ASN A 1009 -86.80 -76.62 -3.77
CA ASN A 1009 -86.84 -75.38 -2.93
C ASN A 1009 -85.78 -75.48 -1.76
N GLY A 1010 -85.37 -74.40 -1.04
CA GLY A 1010 -84.44 -74.48 0.14
C GLY A 1010 -83.98 -73.14 0.81
N ALA A 1011 -83.59 -73.15 2.10
CA ALA A 1011 -83.45 -71.92 2.93
C ALA A 1011 -82.54 -71.98 4.20
N ALA A 1012 -82.42 -70.83 4.89
CA ALA A 1012 -81.94 -70.54 6.28
C ALA A 1012 -80.43 -70.39 6.57
N GLY A 1013 -80.08 -69.40 7.44
CA GLY A 1013 -78.70 -69.16 7.92
C GLY A 1013 -78.38 -67.72 8.38
N SER A 1014 -79.03 -67.19 9.42
CA SER A 1014 -78.73 -65.87 10.01
C SER A 1014 -78.81 -65.89 11.54
N GLY A 1015 -77.95 -65.14 12.24
CA GLY A 1015 -77.96 -65.02 13.71
C GLY A 1015 -76.69 -64.43 14.32
N ASP A 1016 -75.59 -65.18 14.34
CA ASP A 1016 -74.47 -64.94 15.27
C ASP A 1016 -73.52 -63.77 14.93
N THR A 1017 -73.34 -63.42 13.65
CA THR A 1017 -72.29 -62.46 13.24
C THR A 1017 -72.49 -61.06 13.81
N MET A 1018 -73.74 -60.63 14.04
CA MET A 1018 -74.04 -59.32 14.63
C MET A 1018 -73.79 -59.31 16.15
N TYR A 1019 -74.10 -60.42 16.85
CA TYR A 1019 -73.84 -60.57 18.27
C TYR A 1019 -72.33 -60.69 18.56
N LEU A 1020 -71.63 -61.50 17.76
CA LEU A 1020 -70.17 -61.63 17.79
C LEU A 1020 -69.47 -60.30 17.50
N LYS A 1021 -69.94 -59.52 16.51
CA LYS A 1021 -69.41 -58.17 16.22
C LYS A 1021 -69.56 -57.23 17.42
N THR A 1022 -70.71 -57.23 18.10
CA THR A 1022 -70.94 -56.41 19.29
C THR A 1022 -70.01 -56.81 20.44
N ILE A 1023 -69.85 -58.12 20.71
CA ILE A 1023 -68.95 -58.59 21.78
C ILE A 1023 -67.48 -58.28 21.46
N LEU A 1024 -67.05 -58.41 20.20
CA LEU A 1024 -65.69 -58.05 19.77
C LEU A 1024 -65.44 -56.53 19.86
N LEU A 1025 -66.42 -55.68 19.54
CA LEU A 1025 -66.34 -54.23 19.78
C LEU A 1025 -66.22 -53.93 21.28
N GLN A 1026 -67.10 -54.52 22.11
CA GLN A 1026 -67.10 -54.31 23.56
C GLN A 1026 -65.74 -54.68 24.19
N PHE A 1027 -65.16 -55.80 23.76
CA PHE A 1027 -63.84 -56.27 24.19
C PHE A 1027 -62.70 -55.30 23.80
N LEU A 1028 -62.76 -54.72 22.59
CA LEU A 1028 -61.77 -53.73 22.13
C LEU A 1028 -61.96 -52.35 22.79
N GLU A 1029 -63.19 -51.95 23.06
CA GLU A 1029 -63.52 -50.66 23.71
C GLU A 1029 -63.16 -50.65 25.20
N GLN A 1030 -63.38 -51.75 25.92
CA GLN A 1030 -63.15 -51.86 27.35
C GLN A 1030 -61.65 -51.86 27.68
N LYS A 1031 -61.13 -50.75 28.21
CA LYS A 1031 -59.69 -50.50 28.38
C LYS A 1031 -59.01 -51.23 29.56
N ASP A 1032 -59.76 -51.79 30.49
CA ASP A 1032 -59.25 -52.49 31.67
C ASP A 1032 -58.88 -53.95 31.32
N GLY A 1033 -57.59 -54.28 31.39
CA GLY A 1033 -57.08 -55.62 31.07
C GLY A 1033 -57.60 -56.73 32.00
N ARG A 1034 -57.97 -56.39 33.25
CA ARG A 1034 -58.53 -57.34 34.22
C ARG A 1034 -59.96 -57.72 33.88
N LEU A 1035 -60.74 -56.79 33.32
CA LEU A 1035 -62.08 -57.05 32.77
C LEU A 1035 -62.00 -57.78 31.42
N ARG A 1036 -61.07 -57.41 30.53
CA ARG A 1036 -60.82 -58.18 29.28
C ARG A 1036 -60.49 -59.65 29.57
N ALA A 1037 -59.68 -59.94 30.58
CA ALA A 1037 -59.34 -61.30 30.97
C ALA A 1037 -60.56 -62.15 31.40
N GLN A 1038 -61.60 -61.52 31.97
CA GLN A 1038 -62.85 -62.22 32.33
C GLN A 1038 -63.75 -62.56 31.12
N LEU A 1039 -63.57 -61.86 29.99
CA LEU A 1039 -64.33 -62.11 28.76
C LEU A 1039 -63.73 -63.22 27.87
N VAL A 1040 -62.45 -63.57 28.05
CA VAL A 1040 -61.78 -64.61 27.24
C VAL A 1040 -62.52 -65.98 27.29
N PRO A 1041 -62.98 -66.50 28.45
CA PRO A 1041 -63.74 -67.76 28.51
C PRO A 1041 -65.17 -67.67 27.96
N VAL A 1042 -65.68 -66.46 27.70
CA VAL A 1042 -66.98 -66.24 27.03
C VAL A 1042 -66.78 -66.25 25.52
N LEU A 1043 -65.74 -65.54 25.02
CA LEU A 1043 -65.28 -65.62 23.63
C LEU A 1043 -64.91 -67.05 23.24
N GLY A 1044 -64.20 -67.79 24.11
CA GLY A 1044 -63.85 -69.19 23.88
C GLY A 1044 -65.06 -70.11 23.70
N LYS A 1045 -66.18 -69.84 24.39
CA LYS A 1045 -67.44 -70.58 24.21
C LYS A 1045 -68.19 -70.23 22.92
N LEU A 1046 -68.17 -68.97 22.48
CA LEU A 1046 -68.76 -68.59 21.18
C LEU A 1046 -67.93 -69.10 19.99
N LEU A 1047 -66.60 -68.96 20.07
CA LEU A 1047 -65.67 -69.25 18.98
C LEU A 1047 -65.10 -70.69 19.00
N LYS A 1048 -65.48 -71.51 20.00
CA LYS A 1048 -65.03 -72.89 20.20
C LYS A 1048 -63.49 -73.01 20.31
N PHE A 1049 -62.89 -72.18 21.17
CA PHE A 1049 -61.45 -72.27 21.46
C PHE A 1049 -61.12 -73.50 22.31
N ASP A 1050 -60.02 -74.16 21.99
CA ASP A 1050 -59.40 -75.15 22.88
C ASP A 1050 -58.66 -74.47 24.05
N LYS A 1051 -58.43 -75.22 25.13
CA LYS A 1051 -57.76 -74.73 26.35
C LYS A 1051 -56.36 -74.14 26.11
N SER A 1052 -55.67 -74.58 25.06
CA SER A 1052 -54.39 -74.00 24.64
C SER A 1052 -54.53 -72.57 24.14
N ASP A 1053 -55.66 -72.25 23.52
CA ASP A 1053 -55.87 -70.99 22.81
C ASP A 1053 -56.51 -69.95 23.74
N GLU A 1054 -57.37 -70.37 24.67
CA GLU A 1054 -57.74 -69.55 25.82
C GLU A 1054 -56.51 -69.09 26.61
N GLN A 1055 -55.51 -69.97 26.82
CA GLN A 1055 -54.25 -69.61 27.49
C GLN A 1055 -53.37 -68.66 26.67
N LYS A 1056 -53.32 -68.80 25.33
CA LYS A 1056 -52.64 -67.84 24.45
C LYS A 1056 -53.31 -66.47 24.52
N TRP A 1057 -54.64 -66.42 24.46
CA TRP A 1057 -55.42 -65.18 24.53
C TRP A 1057 -55.28 -64.48 25.89
N LEU A 1058 -55.32 -65.21 27.01
CA LEU A 1058 -55.08 -64.62 28.34
C LEU A 1058 -53.70 -63.96 28.45
N LYS A 1059 -52.65 -64.59 27.90
CA LYS A 1059 -51.30 -64.00 27.83
C LYS A 1059 -51.25 -62.78 26.91
N ALA A 1060 -51.88 -62.85 25.74
CA ALA A 1060 -51.95 -61.72 24.82
C ALA A 1060 -52.64 -60.50 25.45
N VAL A 1061 -53.75 -60.69 26.17
CA VAL A 1061 -54.45 -59.62 26.90
C VAL A 1061 -53.56 -59.00 27.98
N GLN A 1062 -52.81 -59.81 28.74
CA GLN A 1062 -51.86 -59.31 29.76
C GLN A 1062 -50.69 -58.51 29.18
N HIS A 1063 -50.33 -58.69 27.91
CA HIS A 1063 -49.25 -57.95 27.25
C HIS A 1063 -49.70 -56.67 26.53
N ILE A 1064 -50.99 -56.32 26.54
CA ILE A 1064 -51.50 -55.10 25.89
C ILE A 1064 -51.31 -53.85 26.77
N GLU A 1065 -51.12 -53.99 28.09
CA GLU A 1065 -50.93 -52.87 29.04
C GLU A 1065 -49.47 -52.40 29.17
N VAL A 1066 -48.75 -52.19 28.05
CA VAL A 1066 -47.41 -51.54 28.07
C VAL A 1066 -47.22 -50.55 26.91
N LYS A 1067 -47.90 -49.40 26.99
CA LYS A 1067 -47.37 -48.09 26.55
C LYS A 1067 -48.23 -46.93 27.02
#